data_AF-A0A0D3D2F4-F1
#
_entry.id   AF-A0A0D3D2F4-F1
#
_cell.length_a   1.000
_cell.length_b   1.000
_cell.length_c   1.000
_cell.angle_alpha   90.00
_cell.angle_beta   90.00
_cell.angle_gamma   90.00
#
_symmetry.space_group_name_H-M   'P 1'
#
loop_
_entity.id
_entity.type
_entity.pdbx_description
1 polymer ?
#
loop_
_entity_poly.entity_id
_entity_poly.type
_entity_poly.pdbx_seq_one_letter_code
_entity_poly.pdbx_strand_id
1 'polypeptide(L)'
;MITASTSQRSVIALPSRLETVLEKIYSKHKCPHISDESRQRLSSIPEDLAFDLLRKAFNSPGTSSLDRFIASKLTHTVTVTSSPAKSPPRKDGCRVSQEEISVDSEAPPQLLLAALCELEFNKAFSCLPTFLGMKDLGQVEITAEEIRGWKDLSMVAFEAAVWDRLGRIIVPQQTVDCHSNGGVATLITISVMSLQTEVTRSRFISGPRLEPTGTHLHKALGDDNVLTVKFADVQKNSSTDPYSAYKRIAKNGIMVGLRRYQFFVFKDGGKGEKKVDFSTEGVKCYFIGTDSTSANDLGTPYIFSGKSICEARMHFMHVHTLPSLANYMARFSLILSKTKKLEVDMNGITFETIDDIHCHDENDKDVLDKNGKPCIHSDGTGYISEDLARMCPVHVYKGKCLRSNNVQNPPLLIQFRMFYDGYAAKGSFLLNKKLPPCTVQVRPSMIMVSKDPAFSNVSTFGSLEVVNTSNPPKRTKLSRNLVALLSYGGVPDEFFLDILLNTLEESKSIFNNKRAALKVTLNYGDMDDHNAARMILAGIPLDEPHLQDQLSIFSKTEKNDLKAGRLPVSESYYLMGTVDPTGELKEDEVCVILESGQISGNVLVYRNPGLHFGDIHVLKATYVKTLEEYVGNSKYGVFFPQKGPRSLGDEIAGGDFDGDLYFISRNPELLEHFKPSEPWVSLTPPININSAKNPSQLSPEELEEELFNMYLKTRFHASNVVGMAADSWLTIMDQFLTLGDERAEEKAEMKKKMLKLIDIYYDALDAPKQGAEVVNLPDELKPDIFPHYLERDQKFNSTSILGMIYDFVHSHTAEEHKPSAEMSKLSCFKAEPVSDHHMEKCGRWYEKYRKEMIQAMGNKDESANEVIQRYKQEFYGAAGLEELYPQALALYNIVYDNAVKMNNARNCGFVWKVAGPVLCRFYLEKTEEKSLVCPLESWVRRRTVAADADKICDCDQHLVFQIEATLLDHSPSPSHHSPSQADLELSHLHLSQPQALSSPYLELSHLHLTQSRALSSPSPSPSSTQTSSSLISISSLDLELSHLHLISRPGALPSPSQTQTSSSLLSLTQHELSLLLRFGFQA
;
A
#
# COMPACT_ATOMS: atom_id res chain seq x y z
N MET A 1 24.52 -65.85 57.20
CA MET A 1 25.60 -65.14 57.90
C MET A 1 26.44 -64.37 56.89
N ILE A 2 27.10 -63.32 57.37
CA ILE A 2 28.30 -62.64 56.80
C ILE A 2 29.28 -63.74 56.31
N THR A 3 29.94 -63.67 55.14
CA THR A 3 30.97 -62.69 54.74
C THR A 3 30.99 -62.34 53.25
N ALA A 4 31.66 -61.22 52.92
CA ALA A 4 31.88 -60.73 51.56
C ALA A 4 33.27 -61.13 51.03
N SER A 5 33.42 -61.13 49.69
CA SER A 5 34.72 -61.11 49.00
C SER A 5 34.85 -59.83 48.16
N THR A 6 35.88 -59.04 48.41
CA THR A 6 36.17 -57.81 47.67
C THR A 6 36.82 -58.13 46.33
N SER A 7 36.10 -57.94 45.22
CA SER A 7 36.67 -57.99 43.88
C SER A 7 37.41 -56.70 43.55
N GLN A 8 38.59 -56.80 42.93
CA GLN A 8 39.36 -55.64 42.47
C GLN A 8 38.69 -55.00 41.25
N ARG A 9 38.41 -53.70 41.29
CA ARG A 9 37.97 -52.96 40.09
C ARG A 9 39.12 -52.87 39.08
N SER A 10 38.86 -53.31 37.86
CA SER A 10 39.68 -53.01 36.69
C SER A 10 39.42 -51.56 36.25
N VAL A 11 40.43 -50.69 36.38
CA VAL A 11 40.34 -49.29 35.89
C VAL A 11 40.27 -49.29 34.36
N ILE A 12 39.36 -48.49 33.80
CA ILE A 12 39.18 -48.35 32.35
C ILE A 12 40.35 -47.52 31.77
N ALA A 13 41.15 -48.14 30.91
CA ALA A 13 42.25 -47.48 30.20
C ALA A 13 41.71 -46.62 29.05
N LEU A 14 42.24 -45.39 28.91
CA LEU A 14 41.95 -44.51 27.77
C LEU A 14 43.14 -44.49 26.78
N PRO A 15 42.92 -44.09 25.52
CA PRO A 15 44.01 -43.80 24.59
C PRO A 15 45.04 -42.84 25.19
N SER A 16 46.34 -43.12 24.98
CA SER A 16 47.45 -42.40 25.63
C SER A 16 47.43 -40.88 25.39
N ARG A 17 46.84 -40.44 24.28
CA ARG A 17 46.61 -39.02 23.94
C ARG A 17 45.62 -38.34 24.89
N LEU A 18 44.59 -39.04 25.37
CA LEU A 18 43.65 -38.52 26.39
C LEU A 18 44.29 -38.50 27.78
N GLU A 19 44.98 -39.58 28.17
CA GLU A 19 45.70 -39.67 29.45
C GLU A 19 46.73 -38.52 29.58
N THR A 20 47.47 -38.23 28.50
CA THR A 20 48.44 -37.12 28.43
C THR A 20 47.80 -35.73 28.62
N VAL A 21 46.50 -35.56 28.31
CA VAL A 21 45.77 -34.31 28.58
C VAL A 21 45.19 -34.32 29.99
N LEU A 22 44.71 -35.46 30.50
CA LEU A 22 44.24 -35.59 31.88
C LEU A 22 45.34 -35.22 32.88
N GLU A 23 46.56 -35.72 32.72
CA GLU A 23 47.71 -35.36 33.59
C GLU A 23 48.04 -33.86 33.54
N LYS A 24 47.87 -33.21 32.38
CA LYS A 24 48.00 -31.75 32.24
C LYS A 24 46.87 -30.99 32.92
N ILE A 25 45.67 -31.56 33.02
CA ILE A 25 44.54 -30.97 33.76
C ILE A 25 44.75 -31.13 35.27
N TYR A 26 45.12 -32.32 35.76
CA TYR A 26 45.38 -32.57 37.19
C TYR A 26 46.50 -31.66 37.71
N SER A 27 47.62 -31.56 36.99
CA SER A 27 48.75 -30.70 37.37
C SER A 27 48.43 -29.20 37.31
N LYS A 28 47.64 -28.73 36.32
CA LYS A 28 47.25 -27.32 36.20
C LYS A 28 46.21 -26.89 37.24
N HIS A 29 45.17 -27.71 37.48
CA HIS A 29 44.00 -27.34 38.27
C HIS A 29 43.96 -27.94 39.68
N LYS A 30 44.93 -28.81 40.02
CA LYS A 30 45.02 -29.52 41.31
C LYS A 30 43.74 -30.28 41.69
N CYS A 31 43.03 -30.79 40.70
CA CYS A 31 41.81 -31.60 40.88
C CYS A 31 42.15 -33.10 40.98
N PRO A 32 41.32 -33.90 41.69
CA PRO A 32 41.53 -35.34 41.80
C PRO A 32 41.38 -36.06 40.45
N HIS A 33 41.91 -37.29 40.35
CA HIS A 33 41.70 -38.16 39.21
C HIS A 33 40.22 -38.47 38.99
N ILE A 34 39.80 -38.53 37.72
CA ILE A 34 38.40 -38.79 37.36
C ILE A 34 37.97 -40.22 37.72
N SER A 35 36.71 -40.38 38.08
CA SER A 35 36.08 -41.66 38.39
C SER A 35 36.04 -42.61 37.19
N ASP A 36 35.99 -43.92 37.46
CA ASP A 36 35.80 -44.97 36.44
C ASP A 36 34.61 -44.66 35.51
N GLU A 37 33.54 -44.09 36.05
CA GLU A 37 32.33 -43.72 35.32
C GLU A 37 32.58 -42.58 34.30
N SER A 38 33.43 -41.61 34.65
CA SER A 38 33.89 -40.58 33.73
C SER A 38 34.90 -41.12 32.70
N ARG A 39 35.75 -42.09 33.07
CA ARG A 39 36.60 -42.80 32.10
C ARG A 39 35.73 -43.57 31.10
N GLN A 40 34.69 -44.26 31.57
CA GLN A 40 33.74 -44.96 30.72
C GLN A 40 33.05 -44.00 29.73
N ARG A 41 32.56 -42.84 30.21
CA ARG A 41 31.96 -41.79 29.37
C ARG A 41 32.91 -41.22 28.30
N LEU A 42 34.21 -41.08 28.61
CA LEU A 42 35.22 -40.66 27.63
C LEU A 42 35.60 -41.77 26.64
N SER A 43 35.50 -43.04 27.03
CA SER A 43 35.73 -44.20 26.15
C SER A 43 34.56 -44.51 25.21
N SER A 44 33.34 -44.05 25.54
CA SER A 44 32.12 -44.29 24.76
C SER A 44 31.84 -43.24 23.67
N ILE A 45 32.81 -42.36 23.38
CA ILE A 45 32.72 -41.31 22.35
C ILE A 45 33.99 -41.31 21.47
N PRO A 46 33.97 -40.75 20.25
CA PRO A 46 35.16 -40.66 19.39
C PRO A 46 36.31 -39.92 20.07
N GLU A 47 37.55 -40.40 19.88
CA GLU A 47 38.73 -39.92 20.61
C GLU A 47 38.97 -38.40 20.42
N ASP A 48 38.81 -37.87 19.21
CA ASP A 48 38.96 -36.43 18.97
C ASP A 48 37.89 -35.59 19.70
N LEU A 49 36.66 -36.10 19.84
CA LEU A 49 35.60 -35.43 20.60
C LEU A 49 35.93 -35.41 22.10
N ALA A 50 36.44 -36.53 22.64
CA ALA A 50 36.94 -36.61 24.01
C ALA A 50 38.15 -35.69 24.24
N PHE A 51 39.10 -35.66 23.30
CA PHE A 51 40.30 -34.82 23.35
C PHE A 51 39.94 -33.33 23.39
N ASP A 52 39.02 -32.90 22.54
CA ASP A 52 38.58 -31.50 22.50
C ASP A 52 37.74 -31.12 23.73
N LEU A 53 37.01 -32.08 24.32
CA LEU A 53 36.34 -31.89 25.61
C LEU A 53 37.33 -31.64 26.75
N LEU A 54 38.37 -32.47 26.83
CA LEU A 54 39.45 -32.31 27.82
C LEU A 54 40.27 -31.04 27.56
N ARG A 55 40.51 -30.67 26.30
CA ARG A 55 41.14 -29.39 25.93
C ARG A 55 40.32 -28.17 26.38
N LYS A 56 38.98 -28.25 26.29
CA LYS A 56 38.07 -27.23 26.82
C LYS A 56 38.10 -27.18 28.36
N ALA A 57 38.20 -28.33 29.05
CA ALA A 57 38.41 -28.37 30.51
C ALA A 57 39.75 -27.73 30.91
N PHE A 58 40.86 -28.08 30.23
CA PHE A 58 42.19 -27.54 30.49
C PHE A 58 42.23 -26.01 30.38
N ASN A 59 41.49 -25.42 29.45
CA ASN A 59 41.42 -23.97 29.23
C ASN A 59 40.40 -23.23 30.11
N SER A 60 39.56 -23.93 30.87
CA SER A 60 38.56 -23.29 31.74
C SER A 60 39.21 -22.65 32.99
N PRO A 61 38.80 -21.44 33.43
CA PRO A 61 39.32 -20.83 34.66
C PRO A 61 38.69 -21.46 35.92
N GLY A 62 39.29 -22.57 36.40
CA GLY A 62 39.04 -23.10 37.74
C GLY A 62 37.83 -24.03 37.91
N THR A 63 37.86 -25.21 37.30
CA THR A 63 36.86 -26.27 37.54
C THR A 63 37.23 -27.14 38.75
N SER A 64 36.53 -26.99 39.87
CA SER A 64 36.77 -27.75 41.12
C SER A 64 36.34 -29.22 41.09
N SER A 65 35.69 -29.69 40.01
CA SER A 65 35.40 -31.11 39.77
C SER A 65 35.41 -31.39 38.26
N LEU A 66 36.34 -32.24 37.82
CA LEU A 66 36.47 -32.62 36.40
C LEU A 66 35.39 -33.62 35.97
N ASP A 67 34.98 -34.55 36.85
CA ASP A 67 33.85 -35.45 36.63
C ASP A 67 32.55 -34.69 36.35
N ARG A 68 32.24 -33.65 37.13
CA ARG A 68 31.03 -32.83 36.90
C ARG A 68 31.09 -32.12 35.54
N PHE A 69 32.28 -31.65 35.13
CA PHE A 69 32.48 -31.06 33.81
C PHE A 69 32.22 -32.09 32.69
N ILE A 70 32.85 -33.27 32.77
CA ILE A 70 32.68 -34.36 31.78
C ILE A 70 31.21 -34.80 31.70
N ALA A 71 30.59 -35.09 32.85
CA ALA A 71 29.18 -35.50 32.91
C ALA A 71 28.25 -34.44 32.29
N SER A 72 28.37 -33.16 32.71
CA SER A 72 27.49 -32.08 32.25
C SER A 72 27.60 -31.77 30.75
N LYS A 73 28.67 -32.20 30.07
CA LYS A 73 28.84 -32.01 28.62
C LYS A 73 28.42 -33.23 27.81
N LEU A 74 28.42 -34.43 28.39
CA LEU A 74 28.04 -35.66 27.71
C LEU A 74 26.58 -36.07 27.93
N THR A 75 25.91 -35.56 28.97
CA THR A 75 24.45 -35.68 29.11
C THR A 75 23.65 -34.92 28.03
N HIS A 76 24.30 -34.06 27.24
CA HIS A 76 23.68 -33.30 26.15
C HIS A 76 23.93 -33.90 24.74
N THR A 77 24.55 -35.08 24.61
CA THR A 77 25.01 -35.60 23.30
C THR A 77 24.83 -37.11 23.08
N VAL A 78 23.67 -37.71 23.40
CA VAL A 78 23.27 -39.04 22.85
C VAL A 78 21.77 -39.12 22.54
N THR A 79 21.42 -38.94 21.27
CA THR A 79 20.31 -39.54 20.48
C THR A 79 20.33 -38.81 19.13
N VAL A 80 20.57 -39.42 17.96
CA VAL A 80 20.64 -40.83 17.50
C VAL A 80 21.89 -40.93 16.58
N THR A 81 22.69 -42.00 16.44
CA THR A 81 22.50 -43.24 15.63
C THR A 81 23.85 -44.00 15.55
N SER A 82 23.88 -45.31 15.27
CA SER A 82 25.01 -45.95 14.54
C SER A 82 24.65 -47.30 13.87
N SER A 83 25.33 -47.63 12.76
CA SER A 83 25.11 -48.74 11.80
C SER A 83 26.36 -48.85 10.88
N PRO A 84 26.49 -49.74 9.84
CA PRO A 84 25.62 -50.81 9.30
C PRO A 84 26.30 -52.20 9.50
N ALA A 85 26.41 -53.24 8.63
CA ALA A 85 26.15 -53.54 7.20
C ALA A 85 26.18 -55.09 6.99
N LYS A 86 26.03 -55.75 5.81
CA LYS A 86 26.04 -55.40 4.38
C LYS A 86 25.17 -56.40 3.57
N SER A 87 24.55 -55.99 2.45
CA SER A 87 24.59 -56.69 1.12
C SER A 87 23.58 -56.09 0.11
N PRO A 88 23.75 -56.25 -1.23
CA PRO A 88 22.88 -55.64 -2.26
C PRO A 88 22.27 -56.69 -3.23
N PRO A 89 21.58 -56.30 -4.32
CA PRO A 89 20.21 -55.76 -4.33
C PRO A 89 19.27 -56.57 -5.25
N ARG A 90 17.94 -56.43 -5.13
CA ARG A 90 16.98 -56.89 -6.16
C ARG A 90 15.63 -56.16 -6.13
N LYS A 91 14.92 -56.23 -7.25
CA LYS A 91 13.58 -55.67 -7.48
C LYS A 91 12.50 -56.65 -6.99
N ASP A 92 11.36 -56.14 -6.54
CA ASP A 92 10.07 -56.24 -7.26
C ASP A 92 8.88 -55.82 -6.36
N GLY A 93 7.75 -55.48 -7.01
CA GLY A 93 6.39 -55.62 -6.47
C GLY A 93 6.03 -54.85 -5.20
N CYS A 94 5.51 -53.63 -5.34
CA CYS A 94 4.68 -53.04 -4.28
C CYS A 94 3.40 -53.87 -4.12
N ARG A 95 3.21 -54.48 -2.95
CA ARG A 95 1.96 -55.10 -2.51
C ARG A 95 1.63 -54.64 -1.10
N VAL A 96 0.36 -54.31 -0.89
CA VAL A 96 -0.17 -53.81 0.38
C VAL A 96 -0.07 -54.90 1.45
N SER A 97 0.46 -54.53 2.62
CA SER A 97 0.22 -55.21 3.89
C SER A 97 -0.30 -54.16 4.87
N GLN A 98 -1.56 -54.32 5.30
CA GLN A 98 -2.09 -53.56 6.43
C GLN A 98 -1.45 -54.08 7.72
N GLU A 99 -0.97 -53.19 8.58
CA GLU A 99 -0.75 -53.50 9.99
C GLU A 99 -1.76 -52.70 10.80
N GLU A 100 -2.52 -53.39 11.64
CA GLU A 100 -3.57 -52.79 12.48
C GLU A 100 -2.91 -52.10 13.68
N ILE A 101 -3.04 -50.78 13.77
CA ILE A 101 -2.53 -50.02 14.92
C ILE A 101 -3.48 -50.22 16.10
N SER A 102 -3.05 -51.03 17.07
CA SER A 102 -3.72 -51.14 18.37
C SER A 102 -3.61 -49.84 19.15
N VAL A 103 -4.74 -49.28 19.56
CA VAL A 103 -4.83 -48.13 20.47
C VAL A 103 -4.33 -48.53 21.85
N ASP A 104 -3.32 -47.82 22.39
CA ASP A 104 -3.30 -47.43 23.81
C ASP A 104 -2.21 -46.40 24.17
N SER A 105 -2.56 -45.46 25.04
CA SER A 105 -1.66 -44.61 25.86
C SER A 105 -0.72 -43.59 25.14
N GLU A 106 -1.29 -42.57 24.51
CA GLU A 106 -0.59 -41.28 24.29
C GLU A 106 -0.60 -40.41 25.56
N ALA A 107 0.37 -39.48 25.71
CA ALA A 107 0.46 -38.64 26.91
C ALA A 107 -0.65 -37.56 26.95
N PRO A 108 -1.15 -37.15 28.15
CA PRO A 108 -2.26 -36.20 28.26
C PRO A 108 -2.08 -34.86 27.50
N PRO A 109 -0.88 -34.24 27.44
CA PRO A 109 -0.67 -33.02 26.65
C PRO A 109 -0.76 -33.23 25.13
N GLN A 110 -0.55 -34.47 24.64
CA GLN A 110 -0.69 -34.80 23.22
C GLN A 110 -2.17 -34.97 22.85
N LEU A 111 -2.94 -35.68 23.67
CA LEU A 111 -4.39 -35.87 23.49
C LEU A 111 -5.16 -34.54 23.44
N LEU A 112 -4.81 -33.58 24.31
CA LEU A 112 -5.37 -32.22 24.29
C LEU A 112 -4.99 -31.46 23.02
N LEU A 113 -3.74 -31.59 22.56
CA LEU A 113 -3.24 -30.90 21.37
C LEU A 113 -3.84 -31.51 20.08
N ALA A 114 -4.11 -32.81 20.07
CA ALA A 114 -4.87 -33.50 19.03
C ALA A 114 -6.31 -32.99 18.98
N ALA A 115 -7.03 -32.98 20.10
CA ALA A 115 -8.41 -32.46 20.17
C ALA A 115 -8.51 -30.98 19.73
N LEU A 116 -7.53 -30.15 20.07
CA LEU A 116 -7.45 -28.76 19.56
C LEU A 116 -7.27 -28.69 18.03
N CYS A 117 -6.56 -29.66 17.43
CA CYS A 117 -6.39 -29.75 15.97
C CYS A 117 -7.51 -30.53 15.26
N GLU A 118 -8.47 -31.08 16.01
CA GLU A 118 -9.73 -31.63 15.47
C GLU A 118 -10.79 -30.54 15.22
N LEU A 119 -10.62 -29.34 15.80
CA LEU A 119 -11.45 -28.15 15.63
C LEU A 119 -11.22 -27.47 14.26
N GLU A 120 -12.16 -26.61 13.86
CA GLU A 120 -11.93 -25.64 12.77
C GLU A 120 -10.79 -24.68 13.12
N PHE A 121 -10.04 -24.22 12.12
CA PHE A 121 -8.83 -23.42 12.32
C PHE A 121 -9.03 -22.18 13.23
N ASN A 122 -10.09 -21.41 12.98
CA ASN A 122 -10.46 -20.24 13.76
C ASN A 122 -10.73 -20.58 15.23
N LYS A 123 -11.42 -21.69 15.49
CA LYS A 123 -11.71 -22.21 16.84
C LYS A 123 -10.42 -22.60 17.55
N ALA A 124 -9.56 -23.37 16.89
CA ALA A 124 -8.25 -23.78 17.41
C ALA A 124 -7.38 -22.56 17.76
N PHE A 125 -7.33 -21.55 16.88
CA PHE A 125 -6.52 -20.35 17.08
C PHE A 125 -7.09 -19.34 18.09
N SER A 126 -8.38 -19.35 18.40
CA SER A 126 -8.91 -18.61 19.57
C SER A 126 -8.55 -19.30 20.90
N CYS A 127 -8.47 -20.63 20.94
CA CYS A 127 -8.02 -21.36 22.15
C CYS A 127 -6.51 -21.36 22.37
N LEU A 128 -5.69 -21.37 21.30
CA LEU A 128 -4.23 -21.48 21.41
C LEU A 128 -3.56 -20.42 22.30
N PRO A 129 -3.92 -19.11 22.25
CA PRO A 129 -3.42 -18.10 23.18
C PRO A 129 -3.74 -18.41 24.65
N THR A 130 -4.96 -18.91 24.92
CA THR A 130 -5.43 -19.29 26.26
C THR A 130 -4.54 -20.37 26.89
N PHE A 131 -4.13 -21.37 26.10
CA PHE A 131 -3.24 -22.43 26.56
C PHE A 131 -1.76 -22.06 26.55
N LEU A 132 -1.30 -21.27 25.56
CA LEU A 132 0.11 -20.89 25.41
C LEU A 132 0.54 -19.74 26.32
N GLY A 133 -0.40 -18.97 26.89
CA GLY A 133 -0.15 -17.97 27.92
C GLY A 133 0.16 -18.55 29.30
N MET A 134 -0.14 -19.84 29.53
CA MET A 134 0.04 -20.48 30.83
C MET A 134 1.42 -21.12 31.00
N LYS A 135 2.00 -20.95 32.20
CA LYS A 135 3.13 -21.77 32.66
C LYS A 135 2.58 -23.13 33.08
N ASP A 136 3.04 -24.16 32.39
CA ASP A 136 2.58 -25.55 32.44
C ASP A 136 1.12 -25.82 32.06
N LEU A 137 0.96 -26.59 30.98
CA LEU A 137 -0.29 -27.23 30.55
C LEU A 137 -0.92 -28.15 31.62
N GLY A 138 -0.17 -28.52 32.67
CA GLY A 138 -0.65 -29.32 33.79
C GLY A 138 -1.49 -28.55 34.83
N GLN A 139 -1.78 -27.26 34.63
CA GLN A 139 -2.56 -26.44 35.56
C GLN A 139 -4.01 -26.17 35.12
N VAL A 140 -4.49 -26.82 34.04
CA VAL A 140 -5.87 -26.66 33.55
C VAL A 140 -6.58 -28.02 33.53
N GLU A 141 -7.62 -28.16 34.34
CA GLU A 141 -8.51 -29.32 34.33
C GLU A 141 -9.52 -29.23 33.17
N ILE A 142 -9.05 -29.50 31.95
CA ILE A 142 -9.85 -29.73 30.75
C ILE A 142 -9.46 -31.07 30.11
N THR A 143 -10.41 -31.75 29.49
CA THR A 143 -10.20 -33.04 28.81
C THR A 143 -10.21 -32.88 27.29
N ALA A 144 -9.67 -33.87 26.57
CA ALA A 144 -9.72 -33.89 25.10
C ALA A 144 -11.17 -34.01 24.61
N GLU A 145 -12.02 -34.68 25.38
CA GLU A 145 -13.44 -34.94 25.12
C GLU A 145 -14.28 -33.66 25.25
N GLU A 146 -13.97 -32.80 26.22
CA GLU A 146 -14.60 -31.47 26.33
C GLU A 146 -14.27 -30.59 25.12
N ILE A 147 -13.01 -30.59 24.67
CA ILE A 147 -12.56 -29.83 23.50
C ILE A 147 -13.23 -30.38 22.23
N ARG A 148 -13.33 -31.70 22.06
CA ARG A 148 -14.08 -32.33 20.95
C ARG A 148 -15.56 -31.95 20.98
N GLY A 149 -16.17 -31.86 22.16
CA GLY A 149 -17.54 -31.37 22.34
C GLY A 149 -17.77 -29.93 21.87
N TRP A 150 -16.71 -29.15 21.63
CA TRP A 150 -16.80 -27.80 21.07
C TRP A 150 -16.75 -27.75 19.53
N LYS A 151 -16.42 -28.86 18.85
CA LYS A 151 -16.19 -28.92 17.40
C LYS A 151 -17.39 -28.41 16.60
N ASP A 152 -18.58 -28.90 16.91
CA ASP A 152 -19.81 -28.64 16.16
C ASP A 152 -20.60 -27.40 16.64
N LEU A 153 -20.06 -26.65 17.62
CA LEU A 153 -20.65 -25.40 18.08
C LEU A 153 -20.52 -24.31 17.00
N SER A 154 -21.50 -23.41 16.88
CA SER A 154 -21.32 -22.17 16.11
C SER A 154 -20.24 -21.31 16.75
N MET A 155 -19.55 -20.43 16.00
CA MET A 155 -18.47 -19.59 16.56
C MET A 155 -18.88 -18.84 17.84
N VAL A 156 -20.09 -18.27 17.88
CA VAL A 156 -20.60 -17.56 19.07
C VAL A 156 -20.83 -18.49 20.27
N ALA A 157 -21.32 -19.71 20.04
CA ALA A 157 -21.50 -20.71 21.09
C ALA A 157 -20.15 -21.31 21.55
N PHE A 158 -19.20 -21.45 20.63
CA PHE A 158 -17.81 -21.86 20.88
C PHE A 158 -17.09 -20.82 21.76
N GLU A 159 -17.09 -19.56 21.34
CA GLU A 159 -16.49 -18.42 22.06
C GLU A 159 -17.09 -18.31 23.48
N ALA A 160 -18.41 -18.49 23.62
CA ALA A 160 -19.08 -18.54 24.93
C ALA A 160 -18.67 -19.75 25.79
N ALA A 161 -18.61 -20.96 25.23
CA ALA A 161 -18.22 -22.17 25.96
C ALA A 161 -16.76 -22.12 26.43
N VAL A 162 -15.85 -21.65 25.56
CA VAL A 162 -14.44 -21.39 25.89
C VAL A 162 -14.32 -20.33 26.98
N TRP A 163 -15.10 -19.25 26.90
CA TRP A 163 -15.09 -18.18 27.90
C TRP A 163 -15.61 -18.63 29.26
N ASP A 164 -16.71 -19.38 29.33
CA ASP A 164 -17.24 -19.88 30.60
C ASP A 164 -16.35 -20.95 31.24
N ARG A 165 -15.70 -21.81 30.43
CA ARG A 165 -14.81 -22.87 30.93
C ARG A 165 -13.40 -22.39 31.30
N LEU A 166 -12.79 -21.53 30.46
CA LEU A 166 -11.38 -21.13 30.58
C LEU A 166 -11.21 -19.62 30.86
N GLY A 167 -12.08 -18.77 30.31
CA GLY A 167 -11.99 -17.31 30.46
C GLY A 167 -11.98 -16.84 31.91
N ARG A 168 -12.68 -17.54 32.81
CA ARG A 168 -12.73 -17.25 34.26
C ARG A 168 -11.37 -17.36 34.98
N ILE A 169 -10.34 -17.92 34.36
CA ILE A 169 -9.03 -18.21 34.98
C ILE A 169 -7.97 -17.14 34.64
N ILE A 170 -8.13 -16.36 33.56
CA ILE A 170 -7.00 -15.76 32.83
C ILE A 170 -7.01 -14.21 32.68
N VAL A 171 -8.17 -13.56 32.79
CA VAL A 171 -8.38 -12.13 32.43
C VAL A 171 -7.45 -11.18 33.22
N PRO A 172 -6.64 -10.31 32.57
CA PRO A 172 -7.16 -9.12 31.86
C PRO A 172 -7.16 -9.17 30.31
N GLN A 173 -8.32 -8.85 29.74
CA GLN A 173 -8.57 -8.31 28.38
C GLN A 173 -7.66 -8.73 27.21
N GLN A 174 -8.11 -9.74 26.45
CA GLN A 174 -8.16 -9.68 24.98
C GLN A 174 -9.26 -10.62 24.45
N THR A 175 -10.23 -10.08 23.73
CA THR A 175 -11.26 -10.86 23.03
C THR A 175 -10.77 -11.11 21.60
N VAL A 176 -10.89 -12.35 21.13
CA VAL A 176 -10.42 -12.80 19.82
C VAL A 176 -11.61 -13.41 19.09
N ASP A 177 -12.42 -12.53 18.51
CA ASP A 177 -13.68 -12.85 17.85
C ASP A 177 -13.42 -13.27 16.39
N CYS A 178 -13.72 -14.51 16.03
CA CYS A 178 -13.30 -15.10 14.75
C CYS A 178 -14.49 -15.39 13.82
N HIS A 179 -15.10 -14.35 13.25
CA HIS A 179 -16.27 -14.51 12.38
C HIS A 179 -15.89 -14.83 10.92
N SER A 180 -16.30 -16.01 10.45
CA SER A 180 -16.03 -16.55 9.11
C SER A 180 -16.99 -16.00 8.05
N ASN A 181 -16.69 -14.82 7.51
CA ASN A 181 -17.32 -14.31 6.29
C ASN A 181 -16.45 -14.61 5.06
N GLY A 182 -16.99 -15.38 4.11
CA GLY A 182 -16.28 -15.81 2.91
C GLY A 182 -15.82 -14.64 2.03
N GLY A 183 -14.51 -14.57 1.73
CA GLY A 183 -13.91 -13.57 0.85
C GLY A 183 -13.02 -12.51 1.52
N VAL A 184 -12.87 -12.55 2.85
CA VAL A 184 -11.94 -11.69 3.62
C VAL A 184 -10.72 -12.51 4.06
N ALA A 185 -9.51 -11.94 3.99
CA ALA A 185 -8.28 -12.65 4.31
C ALA A 185 -7.91 -12.52 5.79
N THR A 186 -7.51 -13.62 6.41
CA THR A 186 -7.31 -13.75 7.85
C THR A 186 -5.81 -13.81 8.20
N LEU A 187 -5.23 -12.67 8.62
CA LEU A 187 -3.81 -12.59 8.96
C LEU A 187 -3.56 -12.87 10.45
N ILE A 188 -2.87 -13.96 10.78
CA ILE A 188 -2.36 -14.20 12.14
C ILE A 188 -0.97 -13.56 12.31
N THR A 189 -0.77 -12.89 13.44
CA THR A 189 0.51 -12.27 13.80
C THR A 189 1.08 -12.88 15.08
N ILE A 190 2.26 -13.50 15.01
CA ILE A 190 2.97 -14.03 16.17
C ILE A 190 4.15 -13.12 16.54
N SER A 191 4.17 -12.65 17.78
CA SER A 191 5.29 -11.88 18.33
C SER A 191 6.26 -12.79 19.10
N VAL A 192 7.55 -12.72 18.75
CA VAL A 192 8.63 -13.56 19.27
C VAL A 192 9.66 -12.70 20.02
N MET A 193 9.78 -12.92 21.32
CA MET A 193 10.79 -12.26 22.17
C MET A 193 12.00 -13.19 22.41
N SER A 194 13.16 -12.59 22.71
CA SER A 194 14.37 -13.31 23.11
C SER A 194 14.82 -12.82 24.49
N LEU A 195 14.84 -13.71 25.47
CA LEU A 195 15.46 -13.47 26.78
C LEU A 195 16.81 -14.20 26.84
N GLN A 196 17.81 -13.54 27.42
CA GLN A 196 19.22 -13.90 27.25
C GLN A 196 19.68 -15.08 28.12
N THR A 197 18.81 -15.57 29.00
CA THR A 197 19.01 -16.73 29.89
C THR A 197 17.77 -17.61 29.87
N GLU A 198 17.95 -18.86 29.43
CA GLU A 198 16.90 -19.87 29.16
C GLU A 198 15.91 -19.52 28.03
N VAL A 199 15.48 -20.55 27.28
CA VAL A 199 14.48 -20.41 26.22
C VAL A 199 13.08 -20.44 26.82
N THR A 200 12.75 -19.41 27.60
CA THR A 200 11.41 -19.22 28.15
C THR A 200 10.43 -18.94 27.01
N ARG A 201 9.43 -19.82 26.84
CA ARG A 201 8.37 -19.67 25.83
C ARG A 201 7.45 -18.51 26.22
N SER A 202 7.71 -17.31 25.72
CA SER A 202 6.74 -16.21 25.65
C SER A 202 6.47 -15.86 24.18
N ARG A 203 5.57 -16.63 23.56
CA ARG A 203 5.01 -16.33 22.24
C ARG A 203 3.69 -15.61 22.44
N PHE A 204 3.68 -14.29 22.25
CA PHE A 204 2.42 -13.55 22.21
C PHE A 204 1.83 -13.70 20.80
N ILE A 205 0.93 -14.69 20.66
CA ILE A 205 0.08 -14.82 19.47
C ILE A 205 -0.97 -13.70 19.56
N SER A 206 -0.89 -12.73 18.66
CA SER A 206 -2.02 -11.83 18.43
C SER A 206 -3.10 -12.60 17.68
N GLY A 207 -4.36 -12.39 18.05
CA GLY A 207 -5.49 -13.00 17.35
C GLY A 207 -5.50 -12.68 15.85
N PRO A 208 -6.16 -13.51 15.02
CA PRO A 208 -6.36 -13.23 13.60
C PRO A 208 -6.94 -11.83 13.36
N ARG A 209 -6.40 -11.17 12.33
CA ARG A 209 -6.82 -9.84 11.85
C ARG A 209 -7.46 -9.99 10.48
N LEU A 210 -8.60 -9.34 10.26
CA LEU A 210 -9.35 -9.44 9.01
C LEU A 210 -8.90 -8.35 8.02
N GLU A 211 -8.06 -8.72 7.06
CA GLU A 211 -7.67 -7.83 5.96
C GLU A 211 -8.65 -7.95 4.77
N PRO A 212 -9.24 -6.84 4.29
CA PRO A 212 -10.17 -6.84 3.14
C PRO A 212 -9.48 -7.05 1.77
N THR A 213 -8.21 -7.45 1.74
CA THR A 213 -7.42 -7.68 0.52
C THR A 213 -6.35 -8.76 0.75
N GLY A 214 -6.63 -10.00 0.39
CA GLY A 214 -5.64 -11.07 0.44
C GLY A 214 -4.50 -10.89 -0.57
N THR A 215 -3.32 -11.43 -0.24
CA THR A 215 -2.19 -11.53 -1.18
C THR A 215 -2.25 -12.85 -1.96
N HIS A 216 -1.49 -12.97 -3.05
CA HIS A 216 -1.44 -14.21 -3.83
C HIS A 216 -1.02 -15.43 -2.98
N LEU A 217 -0.04 -15.27 -2.07
CA LEU A 217 0.38 -16.31 -1.12
C LEU A 217 -0.79 -16.90 -0.32
N HIS A 218 -1.65 -16.04 0.26
CA HIS A 218 -2.79 -16.46 1.08
C HIS A 218 -3.87 -17.13 0.22
N LYS A 219 -4.13 -16.60 -0.99
CA LYS A 219 -5.09 -17.18 -1.95
C LYS A 219 -4.67 -18.57 -2.47
N ALA A 220 -3.37 -18.85 -2.50
CA ALA A 220 -2.83 -20.12 -3.00
C ALA A 220 -2.73 -21.22 -1.93
N LEU A 221 -2.41 -20.86 -0.68
CA LEU A 221 -2.18 -21.82 0.41
C LEU A 221 -3.34 -21.93 1.43
N GLY A 222 -4.29 -21.00 1.39
CA GLY A 222 -5.25 -20.77 2.47
C GLY A 222 -4.65 -19.89 3.57
N ASP A 223 -5.49 -19.05 4.18
CA ASP A 223 -5.10 -18.20 5.32
C ASP A 223 -4.58 -19.04 6.50
N ASP A 224 -5.12 -20.25 6.67
CA ASP A 224 -4.78 -21.18 7.75
C ASP A 224 -3.36 -21.74 7.69
N ASN A 225 -2.67 -21.53 6.57
CA ASN A 225 -1.33 -22.02 6.31
C ASN A 225 -0.29 -20.91 6.15
N VAL A 226 -0.60 -19.67 6.54
CA VAL A 226 0.33 -18.52 6.49
C VAL A 226 0.33 -17.75 7.82
N LEU A 227 1.51 -17.61 8.41
CA LEU A 227 1.73 -16.84 9.64
C LEU A 227 2.62 -15.62 9.35
N THR A 228 2.17 -14.43 9.78
CA THR A 228 3.04 -13.26 9.88
C THR A 228 3.79 -13.32 11.22
N VAL A 229 5.11 -13.16 11.21
CA VAL A 229 5.95 -13.24 12.41
C VAL A 229 6.68 -11.92 12.64
N LYS A 230 6.51 -11.35 13.83
CA LYS A 230 7.24 -10.18 14.32
C LYS A 230 8.30 -10.64 15.32
N PHE A 231 9.56 -10.36 15.02
CA PHE A 231 10.68 -10.57 15.94
C PHE A 231 10.93 -9.27 16.72
N ALA A 232 11.05 -9.36 18.04
CA ALA A 232 11.34 -8.23 18.91
C ALA A 232 12.80 -7.78 18.80
N ASP A 233 13.09 -6.55 19.24
CA ASP A 233 14.45 -6.02 19.29
C ASP A 233 15.29 -6.68 20.40
N VAL A 234 16.57 -6.93 20.10
CA VAL A 234 17.50 -7.63 21.00
C VAL A 234 18.35 -6.60 21.77
N GLN A 235 18.49 -6.79 23.08
CA GLN A 235 19.37 -5.95 23.91
C GLN A 235 20.84 -6.17 23.51
N LYS A 236 21.58 -5.08 23.24
CA LYS A 236 22.93 -5.08 22.63
C LYS A 236 24.07 -5.55 23.57
N ASN A 237 23.77 -6.37 24.59
CA ASN A 237 24.65 -6.62 25.73
C ASN A 237 25.12 -8.09 25.84
N SER A 238 25.76 -8.65 24.81
CA SER A 238 26.67 -9.82 24.99
C SER A 238 27.66 -9.99 23.83
N SER A 239 28.72 -10.77 24.06
CA SER A 239 29.77 -11.12 23.09
C SER A 239 29.41 -12.34 22.22
N THR A 240 28.13 -12.50 21.87
CA THR A 240 27.56 -13.64 21.13
C THR A 240 26.65 -13.14 20.03
N ASP A 241 26.47 -13.90 18.95
CA ASP A 241 25.51 -13.58 17.88
C ASP A 241 24.09 -13.34 18.48
N PRO A 242 23.59 -12.09 18.49
CA PRO A 242 22.33 -11.74 19.14
C PRO A 242 21.12 -12.39 18.45
N TYR A 243 21.26 -12.79 17.19
CA TYR A 243 20.19 -13.38 16.37
C TYR A 243 20.28 -14.90 16.30
N SER A 244 21.24 -15.54 16.97
CA SER A 244 21.40 -17.00 17.04
C SER A 244 20.12 -17.74 17.47
N ALA A 245 19.33 -17.15 18.37
CA ALA A 245 18.02 -17.66 18.77
C ALA A 245 16.99 -17.63 17.62
N TYR A 246 17.02 -16.58 16.78
CA TYR A 246 16.11 -16.39 15.65
C TYR A 246 16.50 -17.27 14.45
N LYS A 247 17.80 -17.41 14.15
CA LYS A 247 18.31 -18.35 13.13
C LYS A 247 17.85 -19.79 13.40
N ARG A 248 17.88 -20.21 14.68
CA ARG A 248 17.34 -21.52 15.11
C ARG A 248 15.82 -21.64 14.93
N ILE A 249 15.06 -20.56 15.04
CA ILE A 249 13.61 -20.54 14.78
C ILE A 249 13.32 -20.66 13.28
N ALA A 250 14.07 -19.97 12.43
CA ALA A 250 13.96 -20.11 10.97
C ALA A 250 14.26 -21.55 10.53
N LYS A 251 15.38 -22.12 10.99
CA LYS A 251 15.83 -23.47 10.65
C LYS A 251 14.89 -24.58 11.12
N ASN A 252 14.38 -24.49 12.35
CA ASN A 252 13.55 -25.56 12.93
C ASN A 252 12.04 -25.38 12.66
N GLY A 253 11.62 -24.18 12.27
CA GLY A 253 10.22 -23.77 12.17
C GLY A 253 9.57 -23.46 13.53
N ILE A 254 8.34 -22.94 13.45
CA ILE A 254 7.45 -22.63 14.56
C ILE A 254 6.35 -23.69 14.58
N MET A 255 6.33 -24.57 15.58
CA MET A 255 5.16 -25.43 15.84
C MET A 255 4.02 -24.58 16.42
N VAL A 256 2.81 -24.66 15.85
CA VAL A 256 1.57 -24.10 16.41
C VAL A 256 0.47 -25.16 16.30
N GLY A 257 -0.08 -25.60 17.43
CA GLY A 257 -0.80 -26.87 17.47
C GLY A 257 0.12 -28.03 17.08
N LEU A 258 -0.42 -28.97 16.28
CA LEU A 258 0.33 -30.05 15.64
C LEU A 258 0.91 -29.67 14.26
N ARG A 259 0.69 -28.42 13.79
CA ARG A 259 1.20 -27.91 12.50
C ARG A 259 2.58 -27.27 12.66
N ARG A 260 3.51 -27.57 11.75
CA ARG A 260 4.82 -26.89 11.61
C ARG A 260 4.70 -25.78 10.58
N TYR A 261 5.26 -24.62 10.91
CA TYR A 261 5.40 -23.51 9.98
C TYR A 261 6.88 -23.14 9.81
N GLN A 262 7.37 -22.99 8.59
CA GLN A 262 8.77 -22.64 8.27
C GLN A 262 8.87 -21.31 7.53
N PHE A 263 10.03 -20.65 7.64
CA PHE A 263 10.28 -19.35 7.00
C PHE A 263 10.14 -19.45 5.48
N PHE A 264 9.44 -18.48 4.87
CA PHE A 264 9.15 -18.52 3.44
C PHE A 264 9.62 -17.27 2.70
N VAL A 265 9.26 -16.08 3.18
CA VAL A 265 9.49 -14.80 2.49
C VAL A 265 9.42 -13.64 3.49
N PHE A 266 10.08 -12.51 3.20
CA PHE A 266 9.89 -11.27 3.95
C PHE A 266 9.70 -10.08 3.03
N LYS A 267 9.20 -8.97 3.58
CA LYS A 267 9.00 -7.71 2.85
C LYS A 267 9.03 -6.50 3.78
N ASP A 268 9.62 -5.41 3.31
CA ASP A 268 9.52 -4.09 3.92
C ASP A 268 8.07 -3.67 4.16
N GLY A 269 7.83 -2.99 5.28
CA GLY A 269 6.59 -2.29 5.56
C GLY A 269 6.33 -1.17 4.55
N GLY A 270 5.05 -0.91 4.28
CA GLY A 270 4.64 0.08 3.28
C GLY A 270 4.96 1.53 3.67
N LYS A 271 4.84 2.47 2.72
CA LYS A 271 5.04 3.93 2.94
C LYS A 271 4.20 4.55 4.09
N GLY A 272 3.18 3.84 4.59
CA GLY A 272 2.43 4.24 5.80
C GLY A 272 3.00 3.67 7.11
N GLU A 273 3.54 2.45 7.09
CA GLU A 273 4.15 1.80 8.26
C GLU A 273 5.51 2.45 8.57
N LYS A 274 6.27 2.84 7.53
CA LYS A 274 7.52 3.62 7.63
C LYS A 274 7.36 5.05 8.19
N LYS A 275 6.15 5.46 8.61
CA LYS A 275 5.90 6.78 9.25
C LYS A 275 5.85 6.75 10.78
N VAL A 276 5.63 5.59 11.40
CA VAL A 276 5.35 5.52 12.86
C VAL A 276 6.64 5.40 13.65
N ASP A 277 7.48 4.43 13.28
CA ASP A 277 8.92 4.40 13.61
C ASP A 277 9.60 3.46 12.61
N PHE A 278 10.85 3.74 12.23
CA PHE A 278 11.64 2.84 11.37
C PHE A 278 12.12 1.59 12.13
N SER A 279 12.21 1.67 13.46
CA SER A 279 12.86 0.67 14.31
C SER A 279 11.95 -0.47 14.80
N THR A 280 10.64 -0.23 15.00
CA THR A 280 9.80 -1.15 15.78
C THR A 280 8.96 -2.12 14.95
N GLU A 281 8.27 -1.67 13.88
CA GLU A 281 7.30 -2.48 13.12
C GLU A 281 7.65 -2.66 11.62
N GLY A 282 8.81 -2.17 11.16
CA GLY A 282 9.10 -1.86 9.75
C GLY A 282 9.30 -3.00 8.74
N VAL A 283 9.32 -4.29 9.12
CA VAL A 283 9.53 -5.42 8.17
C VAL A 283 8.64 -6.61 8.56
N LYS A 284 7.88 -7.15 7.60
CA LYS A 284 7.00 -8.31 7.77
C LYS A 284 7.71 -9.59 7.32
N CYS A 285 7.78 -10.57 8.21
CA CYS A 285 8.32 -11.90 7.94
C CYS A 285 7.17 -12.90 7.84
N TYR A 286 7.18 -13.78 6.84
CA TYR A 286 6.11 -14.76 6.59
C TYR A 286 6.66 -16.18 6.69
N PHE A 287 5.93 -17.00 7.43
CA PHE A 287 6.15 -18.43 7.58
C PHE A 287 4.94 -19.16 6.99
N ILE A 288 5.15 -20.26 6.27
CA ILE A 288 4.07 -21.09 5.73
C ILE A 288 4.01 -22.43 6.46
N GLY A 289 2.85 -23.07 6.47
CA GLY A 289 2.72 -24.48 6.86
C GLY A 289 3.63 -25.37 6.01
N THR A 290 4.06 -26.51 6.55
CA THR A 290 4.85 -27.52 5.82
C THR A 290 4.38 -28.93 6.14
N ASP A 291 4.24 -29.22 7.44
CA ASP A 291 3.91 -30.53 7.98
C ASP A 291 2.82 -30.39 9.03
N SER A 292 2.02 -31.44 9.22
CA SER A 292 1.12 -31.58 10.36
C SER A 292 1.13 -33.01 10.85
N THR A 293 1.00 -33.18 12.16
CA THR A 293 0.69 -34.49 12.77
C THR A 293 -0.75 -34.56 13.29
N SER A 294 -1.65 -33.67 12.84
CA SER A 294 -3.08 -33.71 13.15
C SER A 294 -3.80 -34.79 12.36
N ALA A 295 -4.68 -35.55 13.02
CA ALA A 295 -5.54 -36.54 12.39
C ALA A 295 -6.47 -35.95 11.31
N ASN A 296 -6.95 -34.71 11.49
CA ASN A 296 -7.71 -33.98 10.45
C ASN A 296 -6.86 -33.74 9.19
N ASP A 297 -5.60 -33.30 9.37
CA ASP A 297 -4.73 -32.89 8.26
C ASP A 297 -4.13 -34.11 7.51
N LEU A 298 -4.03 -35.27 8.16
CA LEU A 298 -3.56 -36.52 7.54
C LEU A 298 -4.50 -37.09 6.46
N GLY A 299 -5.77 -36.67 6.43
CA GLY A 299 -6.72 -37.06 5.39
C GLY A 299 -6.50 -36.37 4.03
N THR A 300 -5.83 -35.21 4.02
CA THR A 300 -5.52 -34.43 2.82
C THR A 300 -4.09 -33.87 2.94
N PRO A 301 -3.06 -34.55 2.37
CA PRO A 301 -1.68 -34.15 2.58
C PRO A 301 -1.43 -32.73 2.09
N TYR A 302 -0.72 -31.96 2.91
CA TYR A 302 -0.43 -30.54 2.65
C TYR A 302 0.28 -30.33 1.30
N ILE A 303 0.05 -29.19 0.65
CA ILE A 303 0.46 -28.93 -0.74
C ILE A 303 1.98 -29.06 -0.96
N PHE A 304 2.77 -28.83 0.09
CA PHE A 304 4.23 -29.01 0.10
C PHE A 304 4.74 -30.15 1.00
N SER A 305 3.86 -31.07 1.42
CA SER A 305 4.24 -32.23 2.21
C SER A 305 5.35 -33.03 1.51
N GLY A 306 6.48 -33.24 2.20
CA GLY A 306 7.64 -33.94 1.66
C GLY A 306 8.51 -33.15 0.68
N LYS A 307 8.26 -31.84 0.48
CA LYS A 307 9.08 -30.95 -0.36
C LYS A 307 9.94 -30.02 0.50
N SER A 308 11.08 -29.58 -0.03
CA SER A 308 11.86 -28.51 0.57
C SER A 308 11.19 -27.14 0.41
N ILE A 309 11.61 -26.16 1.22
CA ILE A 309 11.16 -24.77 1.09
C ILE A 309 11.53 -24.17 -0.27
N CYS A 310 12.67 -24.54 -0.86
CA CYS A 310 13.06 -24.10 -2.19
C CYS A 310 12.05 -24.57 -3.26
N GLU A 311 11.69 -25.86 -3.25
CA GLU A 311 10.65 -26.42 -4.13
C GLU A 311 9.27 -25.79 -3.88
N ALA A 312 8.92 -25.53 -2.61
CA ALA A 312 7.69 -24.82 -2.25
C ALA A 312 7.63 -23.39 -2.84
N ARG A 313 8.78 -22.69 -2.95
CA ARG A 313 8.84 -21.39 -3.66
C ARG A 313 8.71 -21.54 -5.18
N MET A 314 9.28 -22.60 -5.76
CA MET A 314 9.22 -22.86 -7.21
C MET A 314 7.79 -23.03 -7.73
N HIS A 315 6.86 -23.51 -6.91
CA HIS A 315 5.43 -23.59 -7.25
C HIS A 315 4.76 -22.22 -7.51
N PHE A 316 5.35 -21.10 -7.07
CA PHE A 316 4.85 -19.75 -7.37
C PHE A 316 5.51 -19.13 -8.61
N MET A 317 6.82 -19.32 -8.75
CA MET A 317 7.63 -18.87 -9.90
C MET A 317 9.00 -19.58 -9.86
N HIS A 318 9.69 -19.71 -10.99
CA HIS A 318 11.01 -20.34 -11.10
C HIS A 318 12.13 -19.40 -10.61
N VAL A 319 11.99 -18.92 -9.36
CA VAL A 319 12.78 -17.88 -8.69
C VAL A 319 14.27 -18.23 -8.58
N HIS A 320 14.62 -19.51 -8.66
CA HIS A 320 16.01 -20.00 -8.65
C HIS A 320 16.82 -19.62 -9.89
N THR A 321 16.19 -19.16 -10.98
CA THR A 321 16.88 -18.67 -12.19
C THR A 321 17.52 -17.29 -12.01
N LEU A 322 17.18 -16.56 -10.94
CA LEU A 322 17.66 -15.20 -10.69
C LEU A 322 19.15 -15.16 -10.33
N PRO A 323 19.90 -14.11 -10.73
CA PRO A 323 21.36 -14.10 -10.60
C PRO A 323 21.90 -13.87 -9.18
N SER A 324 21.06 -13.40 -8.24
CA SER A 324 21.49 -13.04 -6.88
C SER A 324 20.38 -13.27 -5.85
N LEU A 325 20.75 -13.41 -4.57
CA LEU A 325 19.81 -13.50 -3.46
C LEU A 325 18.99 -12.21 -3.24
N ALA A 326 19.55 -11.05 -3.56
CA ALA A 326 18.84 -9.77 -3.53
C ALA A 326 17.67 -9.79 -4.53
N ASN A 327 17.96 -10.14 -5.78
CA ASN A 327 16.95 -10.30 -6.83
C ASN A 327 15.93 -11.37 -6.42
N TYR A 328 16.39 -12.52 -5.92
CA TYR A 328 15.56 -13.64 -5.44
C TYR A 328 14.46 -13.16 -4.49
N MET A 329 14.84 -12.54 -3.36
CA MET A 329 13.86 -12.10 -2.37
C MET A 329 13.02 -10.91 -2.87
N ALA A 330 13.62 -9.96 -3.59
CA ALA A 330 12.90 -8.81 -4.13
C ALA A 330 11.77 -9.23 -5.09
N ARG A 331 12.06 -10.13 -6.05
CA ARG A 331 11.06 -10.65 -6.99
C ARG A 331 10.09 -11.63 -6.31
N PHE A 332 10.55 -12.51 -5.43
CA PHE A 332 9.66 -13.43 -4.71
C PHE A 332 8.62 -12.69 -3.85
N SER A 333 8.98 -11.53 -3.29
CA SER A 333 8.06 -10.67 -2.52
C SER A 333 6.84 -10.15 -3.32
N LEU A 334 6.78 -10.36 -4.64
CA LEU A 334 5.61 -10.02 -5.46
C LEU A 334 4.33 -10.77 -5.02
N ILE A 335 4.44 -12.01 -4.51
CA ILE A 335 3.31 -12.82 -3.99
C ILE A 335 2.66 -12.23 -2.73
N LEU A 336 3.33 -11.27 -2.09
CA LEU A 336 2.87 -10.49 -0.94
C LEU A 336 2.27 -9.13 -1.35
N SER A 337 1.96 -8.92 -2.63
CA SER A 337 1.21 -7.74 -3.06
C SER A 337 -0.26 -7.87 -2.66
N LYS A 338 -0.86 -6.78 -2.16
CA LYS A 338 -2.31 -6.69 -1.93
C LYS A 338 -2.99 -6.41 -3.26
N THR A 339 -3.84 -7.35 -3.71
CA THR A 339 -4.37 -7.39 -5.08
C THR A 339 -5.78 -8.01 -5.11
N LYS A 340 -6.56 -7.68 -6.14
CA LYS A 340 -7.77 -8.43 -6.49
C LYS A 340 -7.41 -9.43 -7.58
N LYS A 341 -7.57 -10.72 -7.29
CA LYS A 341 -7.45 -11.78 -8.30
C LYS A 341 -8.55 -11.60 -9.35
N LEU A 342 -8.18 -11.72 -10.62
CA LEU A 342 -9.11 -11.84 -11.73
C LEU A 342 -9.57 -13.30 -11.84
N GLU A 343 -10.88 -13.54 -11.88
CA GLU A 343 -11.41 -14.92 -11.97
C GLU A 343 -11.49 -15.35 -13.44
N VAL A 344 -10.35 -15.76 -13.98
CA VAL A 344 -10.13 -16.25 -15.34
C VAL A 344 -9.50 -17.65 -15.32
N ASP A 345 -9.79 -18.47 -16.33
CA ASP A 345 -9.03 -19.70 -16.54
C ASP A 345 -7.67 -19.34 -17.16
N MET A 346 -6.61 -19.52 -16.38
CA MET A 346 -5.24 -19.23 -16.81
C MET A 346 -4.80 -20.08 -18.00
N ASN A 347 -5.38 -21.28 -18.20
CA ASN A 347 -5.06 -22.13 -19.35
C ASN A 347 -5.69 -21.61 -20.66
N GLY A 348 -6.72 -20.78 -20.57
CA GLY A 348 -7.35 -20.12 -21.71
C GLY A 348 -6.70 -18.79 -22.11
N ILE A 349 -5.73 -18.29 -21.32
CA ILE A 349 -5.03 -17.04 -21.63
C ILE A 349 -3.90 -17.30 -22.64
N THR A 350 -3.95 -16.60 -23.76
CA THR A 350 -2.85 -16.55 -24.72
C THR A 350 -1.82 -15.55 -24.20
N PHE A 351 -0.70 -16.06 -23.68
CA PHE A 351 0.43 -15.29 -23.17
C PHE A 351 1.47 -15.11 -24.29
N GLU A 352 1.57 -13.90 -24.82
CA GLU A 352 2.53 -13.55 -25.87
C GLU A 352 3.66 -12.68 -25.31
N THR A 353 4.90 -12.93 -25.74
CA THR A 353 6.01 -12.00 -25.52
C THR A 353 6.20 -11.16 -26.78
N ILE A 354 6.25 -9.84 -26.61
CA ILE A 354 6.59 -8.86 -27.65
C ILE A 354 7.87 -8.13 -27.23
N ASP A 355 8.68 -7.68 -28.19
CA ASP A 355 9.97 -7.03 -27.89
C ASP A 355 9.79 -5.70 -27.14
N ASP A 356 10.82 -5.25 -26.41
CA ASP A 356 10.87 -3.89 -25.88
C ASP A 356 11.21 -2.89 -27.00
N ILE A 357 10.66 -1.68 -26.92
CA ILE A 357 10.91 -0.61 -27.89
C ILE A 357 12.17 0.14 -27.44
N HIS A 358 13.27 -0.02 -28.18
CA HIS A 358 14.55 0.61 -27.86
C HIS A 358 14.55 2.12 -28.12
N CYS A 359 15.34 2.86 -27.34
CA CYS A 359 15.69 4.25 -27.62
C CYS A 359 16.81 4.33 -28.66
N HIS A 360 16.70 5.25 -29.62
CA HIS A 360 17.62 5.34 -30.77
C HIS A 360 18.28 6.72 -30.84
N ASP A 361 19.56 6.76 -31.22
CA ASP A 361 20.29 8.02 -31.47
C ASP A 361 19.91 8.68 -32.82
N GLU A 362 20.48 9.85 -33.11
CA GLU A 362 20.32 10.56 -34.40
C GLU A 362 20.70 9.72 -35.64
N ASN A 363 21.38 8.57 -35.45
CA ASN A 363 21.88 7.68 -36.49
C ASN A 363 21.11 6.33 -36.55
N ASP A 364 19.95 6.24 -35.88
CA ASP A 364 19.11 5.03 -35.81
C ASP A 364 19.80 3.84 -35.13
N LYS A 365 20.51 4.06 -34.02
CA LYS A 365 21.19 3.02 -33.22
C LYS A 365 20.73 3.00 -31.77
N ASP A 366 20.63 1.79 -31.21
CA ASP A 366 20.43 1.54 -29.77
C ASP A 366 21.31 2.46 -28.90
N VAL A 367 20.66 3.33 -28.13
CA VAL A 367 21.32 4.06 -27.04
C VAL A 367 21.53 3.10 -25.87
N LEU A 368 22.73 3.05 -25.31
CA LEU A 368 23.09 2.13 -24.24
C LEU A 368 23.17 2.83 -22.87
N ASP A 369 22.70 2.13 -21.83
CA ASP A 369 22.75 2.56 -20.43
C ASP A 369 24.18 2.47 -19.84
N LYS A 370 24.35 2.91 -18.58
CA LYS A 370 25.63 2.81 -17.86
C LYS A 370 26.14 1.36 -17.66
N ASN A 371 25.37 0.34 -18.02
CA ASN A 371 25.72 -1.07 -17.93
C ASN A 371 25.90 -1.74 -19.31
N GLY A 372 25.75 -1.00 -20.42
CA GLY A 372 25.87 -1.51 -21.79
C GLY A 372 24.63 -2.22 -22.33
N LYS A 373 23.45 -2.00 -21.76
CA LYS A 373 22.15 -2.50 -22.25
C LYS A 373 21.41 -1.43 -23.06
N PRO A 374 20.57 -1.77 -24.05
CA PRO A 374 19.68 -0.81 -24.68
C PRO A 374 18.78 -0.10 -23.65
N CYS A 375 18.74 1.23 -23.73
CA CYS A 375 17.69 2.04 -23.14
C CYS A 375 16.37 1.77 -23.87
N ILE A 376 15.25 1.81 -23.15
CA ILE A 376 13.94 1.45 -23.71
C ILE A 376 12.87 2.50 -23.41
N HIS A 377 12.00 2.71 -24.39
CA HIS A 377 10.78 3.50 -24.28
C HIS A 377 9.68 2.75 -23.52
N SER A 378 9.70 1.42 -23.48
CA SER A 378 8.56 0.59 -23.05
C SER A 378 8.64 -0.06 -21.67
N ASP A 379 9.55 0.37 -20.79
CA ASP A 379 9.76 -0.31 -19.49
C ASP A 379 8.45 -0.43 -18.69
N GLY A 380 8.11 -1.68 -18.35
CA GLY A 380 6.97 -1.99 -17.50
C GLY A 380 5.58 -1.95 -18.15
N THR A 381 5.43 -1.65 -19.45
CA THR A 381 4.09 -1.58 -20.10
C THR A 381 3.89 -2.52 -21.31
N GLY A 382 2.77 -3.25 -21.28
CA GLY A 382 2.34 -4.21 -22.31
C GLY A 382 0.84 -4.06 -22.62
N TYR A 383 0.22 -5.06 -23.25
CA TYR A 383 -1.15 -4.97 -23.73
C TYR A 383 -2.09 -6.05 -23.18
N ILE A 384 -3.37 -5.72 -23.06
CA ILE A 384 -4.46 -6.65 -22.69
C ILE A 384 -5.65 -6.50 -23.62
N SER A 385 -6.23 -7.64 -24.00
CA SER A 385 -7.44 -7.76 -24.81
C SER A 385 -8.69 -7.17 -24.13
N GLU A 386 -9.66 -6.72 -24.94
CA GLU A 386 -10.82 -5.97 -24.45
C GLU A 386 -11.74 -6.81 -23.53
N ASP A 387 -11.88 -8.11 -23.77
CA ASP A 387 -12.66 -9.03 -22.95
C ASP A 387 -12.04 -9.23 -21.57
N LEU A 388 -10.74 -9.51 -21.48
CA LEU A 388 -10.03 -9.61 -20.20
C LEU A 388 -10.04 -8.28 -19.44
N ALA A 389 -9.85 -7.15 -20.14
CA ALA A 389 -9.93 -5.83 -19.54
C ALA A 389 -11.33 -5.51 -18.99
N ARG A 390 -12.40 -6.02 -19.61
CA ARG A 390 -13.79 -5.87 -19.14
C ARG A 390 -14.12 -6.74 -17.92
N MET A 391 -13.35 -7.78 -17.64
CA MET A 391 -13.46 -8.56 -16.40
C MET A 391 -12.80 -7.85 -15.20
N CYS A 392 -11.87 -6.92 -15.45
CA CYS A 392 -11.21 -6.15 -14.39
C CYS A 392 -12.19 -5.15 -13.74
N PRO A 393 -12.40 -5.19 -12.41
CA PRO A 393 -13.23 -4.19 -11.73
C PRO A 393 -12.67 -2.78 -11.92
N VAL A 394 -13.55 -1.79 -12.08
CA VAL A 394 -13.17 -0.38 -12.19
C VAL A 394 -12.95 0.21 -10.78
N HIS A 395 -12.10 1.24 -10.67
CA HIS A 395 -11.76 1.89 -9.38
C HIS A 395 -11.08 0.96 -8.39
N VAL A 396 -10.15 0.11 -8.86
CA VAL A 396 -9.27 -0.66 -7.98
C VAL A 396 -8.11 0.20 -7.51
N TYR A 397 -7.82 0.14 -6.22
CA TYR A 397 -6.63 0.75 -5.60
C TYR A 397 -6.07 -0.17 -4.50
N LYS A 398 -4.81 -0.61 -4.65
CA LYS A 398 -4.13 -1.58 -3.76
C LYS A 398 -4.95 -2.87 -3.54
N GLY A 399 -5.59 -3.35 -4.60
CA GLY A 399 -6.49 -4.51 -4.58
C GLY A 399 -7.88 -4.26 -4.00
N LYS A 400 -8.16 -3.09 -3.40
CA LYS A 400 -9.52 -2.72 -2.97
C LYS A 400 -10.30 -2.21 -4.17
N CYS A 401 -11.42 -2.86 -4.50
CA CYS A 401 -12.42 -2.31 -5.41
C CYS A 401 -13.23 -1.25 -4.66
N LEU A 402 -13.25 0.00 -5.15
CA LEU A 402 -13.92 1.11 -4.47
C LEU A 402 -15.42 1.20 -4.79
N ARG A 403 -15.89 0.60 -5.89
CA ARG A 403 -17.32 0.59 -6.32
C ARG A 403 -17.66 -0.66 -7.14
N SER A 404 -18.83 -1.27 -6.89
CA SER A 404 -19.28 -2.50 -7.56
C SER A 404 -20.52 -2.27 -8.43
N ASN A 405 -20.37 -1.58 -9.57
CA ASN A 405 -21.46 -1.33 -10.52
C ASN A 405 -21.14 -1.90 -11.92
N ASN A 406 -22.08 -2.64 -12.50
CA ASN A 406 -21.86 -3.51 -13.67
C ASN A 406 -21.87 -2.80 -15.05
N VAL A 407 -21.85 -1.45 -15.11
CA VAL A 407 -21.94 -0.70 -16.38
C VAL A 407 -20.96 0.49 -16.41
N GLN A 408 -19.70 0.19 -16.75
CA GLN A 408 -18.68 1.16 -17.15
C GLN A 408 -17.81 0.59 -18.29
N ASN A 409 -17.06 1.46 -18.97
CA ASN A 409 -16.00 1.05 -19.89
C ASN A 409 -14.88 0.32 -19.13
N PRO A 410 -14.15 -0.61 -19.77
CA PRO A 410 -12.95 -1.20 -19.17
C PRO A 410 -11.94 -0.12 -18.76
N PRO A 411 -11.15 -0.34 -17.69
CA PRO A 411 -10.04 0.55 -17.36
C PRO A 411 -9.06 0.65 -18.54
N LEU A 412 -8.52 1.85 -18.75
CA LEU A 412 -7.52 2.15 -19.77
C LEU A 412 -6.18 1.47 -19.48
N LEU A 413 -5.75 1.52 -18.21
CA LEU A 413 -4.52 0.92 -17.71
C LEU A 413 -4.83 0.06 -16.48
N ILE A 414 -4.20 -1.11 -16.41
CA ILE A 414 -4.34 -2.09 -15.32
C ILE A 414 -2.93 -2.41 -14.79
N GLN A 415 -2.58 -1.91 -13.60
CA GLN A 415 -1.36 -2.36 -12.94
C GLN A 415 -1.58 -3.77 -12.39
N PHE A 416 -0.68 -4.69 -12.70
CA PHE A 416 -0.84 -6.12 -12.40
C PHE A 416 0.39 -6.77 -11.75
N ARG A 417 0.19 -7.97 -11.22
CA ARG A 417 1.18 -9.06 -11.19
C ARG A 417 0.56 -10.27 -11.89
N MET A 418 1.35 -11.04 -12.60
CA MET A 418 0.91 -12.27 -13.25
C MET A 418 1.90 -13.39 -12.94
N PHE A 419 1.37 -14.53 -12.52
CA PHE A 419 2.12 -15.76 -12.28
C PHE A 419 1.57 -16.79 -13.26
N TYR A 420 2.43 -17.36 -14.10
CA TYR A 420 2.00 -18.19 -15.23
C TYR A 420 3.11 -19.16 -15.62
N ASP A 421 2.87 -20.46 -15.49
CA ASP A 421 3.81 -21.51 -15.95
C ASP A 421 5.27 -21.28 -15.51
N GLY A 422 5.47 -20.93 -14.23
CA GLY A 422 6.78 -20.62 -13.66
C GLY A 422 7.32 -19.20 -13.94
N TYR A 423 6.75 -18.44 -14.87
CA TYR A 423 7.03 -17.01 -15.02
C TYR A 423 6.40 -16.18 -13.90
N ALA A 424 7.05 -15.07 -13.56
CA ALA A 424 6.42 -13.96 -12.84
C ALA A 424 6.62 -12.64 -13.59
N ALA A 425 5.52 -11.99 -13.98
CA ALA A 425 5.53 -10.70 -14.66
C ALA A 425 4.90 -9.60 -13.78
N LYS A 426 5.39 -8.37 -13.94
CA LYS A 426 4.88 -7.17 -13.27
C LYS A 426 4.91 -6.01 -14.26
N GLY A 427 3.83 -5.26 -14.34
CA GLY A 427 3.76 -4.06 -15.16
C GLY A 427 2.39 -3.37 -15.10
N SER A 428 2.16 -2.49 -16.07
CA SER A 428 0.83 -2.08 -16.49
C SER A 428 0.45 -2.78 -17.80
N PHE A 429 -0.80 -3.17 -17.93
CA PHE A 429 -1.39 -3.48 -19.23
C PHE A 429 -2.23 -2.30 -19.71
N LEU A 430 -1.96 -1.84 -20.93
CA LEU A 430 -2.81 -0.93 -21.70
C LEU A 430 -3.89 -1.74 -22.45
N LEU A 431 -5.14 -1.30 -22.37
CA LEU A 431 -6.24 -1.82 -23.18
C LEU A 431 -5.89 -1.71 -24.67
N ASN A 432 -5.91 -2.85 -25.38
CA ASN A 432 -5.73 -2.90 -26.82
C ASN A 432 -6.84 -3.71 -27.48
N LYS A 433 -7.84 -3.00 -28.02
CA LYS A 433 -9.00 -3.54 -28.74
C LYS A 433 -8.66 -4.21 -30.08
N LYS A 434 -7.41 -4.15 -30.55
CA LYS A 434 -6.93 -4.82 -31.77
C LYS A 434 -6.41 -6.25 -31.49
N LEU A 435 -6.27 -6.65 -30.22
CA LEU A 435 -5.86 -8.01 -29.85
C LEU A 435 -6.99 -9.03 -30.03
N PRO A 436 -6.66 -10.31 -30.29
CA PRO A 436 -7.61 -11.41 -30.14
C PRO A 436 -8.14 -11.51 -28.70
N PRO A 437 -9.33 -12.11 -28.49
CA PRO A 437 -9.84 -12.38 -27.15
C PRO A 437 -8.89 -13.22 -26.29
N CYS A 438 -9.01 -13.11 -24.97
CA CYS A 438 -8.22 -13.85 -23.98
C CYS A 438 -6.68 -13.71 -24.13
N THR A 439 -6.20 -12.66 -24.82
CA THR A 439 -4.77 -12.44 -25.10
C THR A 439 -4.18 -11.37 -24.17
N VAL A 440 -2.95 -11.62 -23.70
CA VAL A 440 -2.07 -10.62 -23.05
C VAL A 440 -0.72 -10.60 -23.74
N GLN A 441 -0.15 -9.41 -23.92
CA GLN A 441 1.19 -9.23 -24.48
C GLN A 441 2.10 -8.59 -23.43
N VAL A 442 3.19 -9.25 -23.08
CA VAL A 442 4.21 -8.77 -22.13
C VAL A 442 5.54 -8.51 -22.84
N ARG A 443 6.38 -7.66 -22.25
CA ARG A 443 7.74 -7.36 -22.75
C ARG A 443 8.82 -7.97 -21.85
N PRO A 444 10.05 -8.19 -22.35
CA PRO A 444 11.19 -8.63 -21.54
C PRO A 444 11.38 -7.83 -20.25
N SER A 445 11.25 -6.50 -20.30
CA SER A 445 11.27 -5.57 -19.15
C SER A 445 10.28 -5.95 -18.04
N MET A 446 9.09 -6.42 -18.42
CA MET A 446 8.01 -6.82 -17.51
C MET A 446 8.23 -8.21 -16.88
N ILE A 447 9.10 -9.05 -17.45
CA ILE A 447 9.36 -10.42 -16.99
C ILE A 447 10.37 -10.38 -15.84
N MET A 448 9.83 -10.42 -14.63
CA MET A 448 10.60 -10.33 -13.38
C MET A 448 11.28 -11.65 -13.01
N VAL A 449 10.69 -12.79 -13.44
CA VAL A 449 11.25 -14.15 -13.34
C VAL A 449 10.86 -14.92 -14.61
N SER A 450 11.84 -15.55 -15.26
CA SER A 450 11.62 -16.41 -16.44
C SER A 450 11.43 -17.87 -16.02
N LYS A 451 10.55 -18.59 -16.74
CA LYS A 451 10.42 -20.05 -16.62
C LYS A 451 11.75 -20.74 -16.95
N ASP A 452 12.27 -21.51 -15.98
CA ASP A 452 13.25 -22.56 -16.27
C ASP A 452 12.61 -23.70 -17.10
N PRO A 453 13.08 -23.99 -18.33
CA PRO A 453 12.54 -25.06 -19.16
C PRO A 453 12.69 -26.46 -18.54
N ALA A 454 13.71 -26.70 -17.70
CA ALA A 454 13.95 -28.00 -17.08
C ALA A 454 12.86 -28.40 -16.08
N PHE A 455 12.12 -27.42 -15.54
CA PHE A 455 11.04 -27.62 -14.57
C PHE A 455 9.64 -27.49 -15.18
N SER A 456 9.50 -27.64 -16.51
CA SER A 456 8.22 -27.57 -17.23
C SER A 456 7.12 -28.56 -16.79
N ASN A 457 7.45 -29.52 -15.93
CA ASN A 457 6.51 -30.50 -15.37
C ASN A 457 6.04 -30.16 -13.94
N VAL A 458 6.49 -29.04 -13.36
CA VAL A 458 6.06 -28.59 -12.02
C VAL A 458 4.75 -27.82 -12.14
N SER A 459 3.70 -28.28 -11.47
CA SER A 459 2.43 -27.54 -11.37
C SER A 459 2.67 -26.19 -10.65
N THR A 460 2.15 -25.08 -11.17
CA THR A 460 2.35 -23.74 -10.61
C THR A 460 1.04 -23.01 -10.32
N PHE A 461 1.05 -22.10 -9.35
CA PHE A 461 -0.11 -21.30 -8.94
C PHE A 461 -0.41 -20.17 -9.92
N GLY A 462 -0.91 -20.51 -11.11
CA GLY A 462 -1.31 -19.55 -12.12
C GLY A 462 -2.33 -18.52 -11.58
N SER A 463 -2.06 -17.22 -11.78
CA SER A 463 -3.03 -16.15 -11.51
C SER A 463 -2.69 -14.84 -12.21
N LEU A 464 -3.75 -14.05 -12.48
CA LEU A 464 -3.66 -12.63 -12.86
C LEU A 464 -4.23 -11.78 -11.70
N GLU A 465 -3.41 -10.89 -11.16
CA GLU A 465 -3.62 -10.20 -9.89
C GLU A 465 -3.59 -8.67 -10.07
N VAL A 466 -4.77 -8.04 -10.07
CA VAL A 466 -4.97 -6.61 -10.30
C VAL A 466 -4.62 -5.79 -9.05
N VAL A 467 -3.88 -4.71 -9.25
CA VAL A 467 -3.28 -3.90 -8.17
C VAL A 467 -3.96 -2.55 -8.08
N ASN A 468 -3.96 -1.81 -9.19
CA ASN A 468 -4.56 -0.50 -9.39
C ASN A 468 -5.13 -0.47 -10.82
N THR A 469 -6.11 0.39 -11.06
CA THR A 469 -6.59 0.74 -12.40
C THR A 469 -6.40 2.23 -12.69
N SER A 470 -6.41 2.61 -13.97
CA SER A 470 -6.66 3.98 -14.42
C SER A 470 -7.98 4.46 -13.81
N ASN A 471 -7.91 5.47 -12.94
CA ASN A 471 -9.03 5.94 -12.12
C ASN A 471 -9.22 7.45 -12.31
N PRO A 472 -10.44 7.98 -12.10
CA PRO A 472 -10.66 9.42 -12.07
C PRO A 472 -9.72 10.10 -11.08
N PRO A 473 -8.99 11.16 -11.47
CA PRO A 473 -8.04 11.82 -10.60
C PRO A 473 -8.77 12.45 -9.40
N LYS A 474 -8.17 12.33 -8.22
CA LYS A 474 -8.61 13.05 -7.01
C LYS A 474 -8.13 14.51 -7.09
N ARG A 475 -8.62 15.38 -6.20
CA ARG A 475 -8.14 16.78 -6.10
C ARG A 475 -6.62 16.77 -5.93
N THR A 476 -5.93 17.20 -6.98
CA THR A 476 -4.46 17.17 -7.06
C THR A 476 -3.86 18.15 -6.06
N LYS A 477 -2.74 17.73 -5.46
CA LYS A 477 -1.97 18.54 -4.53
C LYS A 477 -0.48 18.44 -4.85
N LEU A 478 0.25 19.54 -4.64
CA LEU A 478 1.70 19.56 -4.71
C LEU A 478 2.34 18.75 -3.56
N SER A 479 3.65 18.60 -3.62
CA SER A 479 4.49 18.12 -2.51
C SER A 479 5.54 19.18 -2.17
N ARG A 480 6.18 19.10 -1.00
CA ARG A 480 7.25 20.05 -0.62
C ARG A 480 8.38 20.10 -1.66
N ASN A 481 8.77 18.94 -2.20
CA ASN A 481 9.72 18.83 -3.30
C ASN A 481 9.25 19.61 -4.53
N LEU A 482 8.01 19.38 -4.97
CA LEU A 482 7.46 20.02 -6.16
C LEU A 482 7.28 21.54 -5.98
N VAL A 483 6.88 22.02 -4.79
CA VAL A 483 6.86 23.46 -4.48
C VAL A 483 8.27 24.07 -4.58
N ALA A 484 9.28 23.42 -3.98
CA ALA A 484 10.66 23.89 -4.06
C ALA A 484 11.22 23.88 -5.49
N LEU A 485 10.92 22.86 -6.29
CA LEU A 485 11.35 22.75 -7.70
C LEU A 485 10.62 23.76 -8.61
N LEU A 486 9.32 24.03 -8.37
CA LEU A 486 8.58 25.06 -9.12
C LEU A 486 9.09 26.47 -8.77
N SER A 487 9.34 26.76 -7.49
CA SER A 487 9.98 28.01 -7.03
C SER A 487 11.39 28.16 -7.64
N TYR A 488 12.19 27.08 -7.72
CA TYR A 488 13.48 27.08 -8.45
C TYR A 488 13.33 27.44 -9.94
N GLY A 489 12.31 26.90 -10.60
CA GLY A 489 11.98 27.21 -11.98
C GLY A 489 11.47 28.64 -12.21
N GLY A 490 11.27 29.43 -11.15
CA GLY A 490 10.84 30.82 -11.23
C GLY A 490 9.33 31.05 -11.12
N VAL A 491 8.56 30.07 -10.65
CA VAL A 491 7.16 30.30 -10.25
C VAL A 491 7.14 31.22 -9.01
N PRO A 492 6.42 32.36 -9.04
CA PRO A 492 6.41 33.32 -7.93
C PRO A 492 5.88 32.73 -6.62
N ASP A 493 6.33 33.27 -5.49
CA ASP A 493 5.87 32.87 -4.16
C ASP A 493 4.38 33.20 -3.96
N GLU A 494 3.92 34.29 -4.58
CA GLU A 494 2.53 34.75 -4.63
C GLU A 494 1.56 33.64 -5.10
N PHE A 495 1.90 32.91 -6.17
CA PHE A 495 1.07 31.81 -6.70
C PHE A 495 0.75 30.75 -5.63
N PHE A 496 1.75 30.38 -4.81
CA PHE A 496 1.58 29.40 -3.74
C PHE A 496 0.82 29.97 -2.54
N LEU A 497 1.02 31.27 -2.24
CA LEU A 497 0.34 31.97 -1.16
C LEU A 497 -1.14 32.23 -1.49
N ASP A 498 -1.48 32.56 -2.73
CA ASP A 498 -2.87 32.77 -3.16
C ASP A 498 -3.65 31.45 -3.15
N ILE A 499 -3.05 30.33 -3.59
CA ILE A 499 -3.65 28.99 -3.45
C ILE A 499 -3.89 28.66 -1.96
N LEU A 500 -2.97 29.04 -1.09
CA LEU A 500 -3.07 28.82 0.35
C LEU A 500 -4.18 29.68 0.98
N LEU A 501 -4.21 30.97 0.68
CA LEU A 501 -5.23 31.95 1.11
C LEU A 501 -6.62 31.46 0.72
N ASN A 502 -6.86 31.25 -0.58
CA ASN A 502 -8.14 30.79 -1.11
C ASN A 502 -8.59 29.47 -0.43
N THR A 503 -7.68 28.50 -0.23
CA THR A 503 -8.04 27.24 0.44
C THR A 503 -8.40 27.44 1.91
N LEU A 504 -7.71 28.34 2.63
CA LEU A 504 -8.01 28.64 4.04
C LEU A 504 -9.32 29.43 4.19
N GLU A 505 -9.65 30.32 3.26
CA GLU A 505 -10.93 31.04 3.24
C GLU A 505 -12.11 30.13 2.88
N GLU A 506 -11.96 29.23 1.90
CA GLU A 506 -12.92 28.15 1.69
C GLU A 506 -13.14 27.33 2.96
N SER A 507 -12.06 27.03 3.70
CA SER A 507 -12.13 26.26 4.94
C SER A 507 -12.93 26.98 6.05
N LYS A 508 -12.80 28.31 6.17
CA LYS A 508 -13.61 29.12 7.11
C LYS A 508 -15.11 29.03 6.79
N SER A 509 -15.48 28.87 5.52
CA SER A 509 -16.89 28.81 5.08
C SER A 509 -17.59 27.46 5.27
N ILE A 510 -16.84 26.37 5.52
CA ILE A 510 -17.32 24.98 5.54
C ILE A 510 -18.58 24.79 6.39
N PHE A 511 -18.63 25.38 7.59
CA PHE A 511 -19.71 25.14 8.55
C PHE A 511 -21.03 25.82 8.18
N ASN A 512 -20.99 26.85 7.32
CA ASN A 512 -22.13 27.73 7.04
C ASN A 512 -22.60 27.63 5.57
N ASN A 513 -21.79 27.05 4.67
CA ASN A 513 -22.06 26.99 3.23
C ASN A 513 -22.15 25.52 2.76
N LYS A 514 -23.35 25.07 2.35
CA LYS A 514 -23.59 23.70 1.88
C LYS A 514 -22.72 23.31 0.67
N ARG A 515 -22.34 24.24 -0.22
CA ARG A 515 -21.45 23.98 -1.37
C ARG A 515 -19.99 23.78 -0.92
N ALA A 516 -19.51 24.57 0.04
CA ALA A 516 -18.17 24.41 0.61
C ALA A 516 -18.05 23.11 1.43
N ALA A 517 -19.04 22.84 2.29
CA ALA A 517 -19.17 21.58 3.01
C ALA A 517 -19.13 20.37 2.05
N LEU A 518 -19.94 20.40 0.98
CA LEU A 518 -19.95 19.34 -0.02
C LEU A 518 -18.61 19.21 -0.76
N LYS A 519 -17.96 20.32 -1.15
CA LYS A 519 -16.62 20.32 -1.79
C LYS A 519 -15.59 19.57 -0.93
N VAL A 520 -15.58 19.83 0.38
CA VAL A 520 -14.63 19.24 1.33
C VAL A 520 -14.97 17.78 1.70
N THR A 521 -16.24 17.45 1.94
CA THR A 521 -16.65 16.04 2.15
C THR A 521 -16.39 15.17 0.93
N LEU A 522 -16.49 15.71 -0.30
CA LEU A 522 -16.11 15.00 -1.53
C LEU A 522 -14.58 14.95 -1.76
N ASN A 523 -13.77 15.70 -1.00
CA ASN A 523 -12.31 15.56 -1.01
C ASN A 523 -11.83 14.50 -0.01
N TYR A 524 -12.50 14.38 1.13
CA TYR A 524 -12.08 13.54 2.25
C TYR A 524 -12.99 12.32 2.53
N GLY A 525 -14.01 12.08 1.71
CA GLY A 525 -15.04 11.04 1.93
C GLY A 525 -14.53 9.58 2.00
N ASP A 526 -13.28 9.32 1.61
CA ASP A 526 -12.64 8.02 1.87
C ASP A 526 -12.41 7.76 3.39
N MET A 527 -12.50 8.79 4.23
CA MET A 527 -12.31 8.72 5.69
C MET A 527 -13.59 8.36 6.47
N ASP A 528 -14.77 8.51 5.87
CA ASP A 528 -16.07 8.37 6.55
C ASP A 528 -17.11 7.53 5.77
N ASP A 529 -16.66 6.74 4.78
CA ASP A 529 -17.50 6.04 3.80
C ASP A 529 -18.43 6.96 2.98
N HIS A 530 -18.05 8.24 2.80
CA HIS A 530 -18.80 9.33 2.17
C HIS A 530 -20.11 9.70 2.91
N ASN A 531 -20.25 9.40 4.21
CA ASN A 531 -21.49 9.61 4.94
C ASN A 531 -21.84 11.10 5.13
N ALA A 532 -20.88 11.97 5.46
CA ALA A 532 -21.11 13.40 5.56
C ALA A 532 -21.57 14.01 4.22
N ALA A 533 -21.03 13.53 3.09
CA ALA A 533 -21.49 13.93 1.76
C ALA A 533 -22.93 13.46 1.49
N ARG A 534 -23.31 12.24 1.92
CA ARG A 534 -24.71 11.77 1.86
C ARG A 534 -25.64 12.63 2.71
N MET A 535 -25.23 13.02 3.92
CA MET A 535 -26.03 13.84 4.83
C MET A 535 -26.34 15.21 4.22
N ILE A 536 -25.32 15.90 3.69
CA ILE A 536 -25.50 17.21 3.03
C ILE A 536 -26.44 17.11 1.82
N LEU A 537 -26.30 16.08 0.99
CA LEU A 537 -27.16 15.84 -0.18
C LEU A 537 -28.59 15.40 0.19
N ALA A 538 -28.76 14.72 1.32
CA ALA A 538 -30.06 14.44 1.92
C ALA A 538 -30.75 15.68 2.50
N GLY A 539 -30.10 16.86 2.46
CA GLY A 539 -30.64 18.13 2.94
C GLY A 539 -30.32 18.44 4.41
N ILE A 540 -29.71 17.50 5.15
CA ILE A 540 -29.48 17.58 6.60
C ILE A 540 -28.73 18.88 6.95
N PRO A 541 -29.13 19.61 8.02
CA PRO A 541 -28.50 20.86 8.44
C PRO A 541 -27.02 20.69 8.83
N LEU A 542 -26.19 21.72 8.60
CA LEU A 542 -24.73 21.68 8.84
C LEU A 542 -24.35 21.81 10.34
N ASP A 543 -25.29 22.28 11.15
CA ASP A 543 -25.26 22.36 12.60
C ASP A 543 -25.66 21.04 13.29
N GLU A 544 -26.03 20.00 12.52
CA GLU A 544 -26.20 18.65 13.04
C GLU A 544 -24.89 18.18 13.73
N PRO A 545 -24.91 17.81 15.03
CA PRO A 545 -23.69 17.56 15.80
C PRO A 545 -22.68 16.57 15.21
N HIS A 546 -23.11 15.48 14.56
CA HIS A 546 -22.15 14.55 13.95
C HIS A 546 -21.52 15.15 12.69
N LEU A 547 -22.33 15.71 11.79
CA LEU A 547 -21.85 16.37 10.58
C LEU A 547 -20.85 17.48 10.92
N GLN A 548 -21.14 18.30 11.93
CA GLN A 548 -20.24 19.39 12.34
C GLN A 548 -18.89 18.88 12.90
N ASP A 549 -18.86 17.76 13.65
CA ASP A 549 -17.60 17.12 14.07
C ASP A 549 -16.83 16.50 12.88
N GLN A 550 -17.51 15.90 11.89
CA GLN A 550 -16.83 15.42 10.67
C GLN A 550 -16.25 16.58 9.84
N LEU A 551 -17.01 17.66 9.64
CA LEU A 551 -16.53 18.86 8.95
C LEU A 551 -15.32 19.48 9.66
N SER A 552 -15.30 19.48 11.00
CA SER A 552 -14.15 19.90 11.81
C SER A 552 -12.92 18.99 11.62
N ILE A 553 -13.13 17.67 11.54
CA ILE A 553 -12.07 16.69 11.23
C ILE A 553 -11.51 16.90 9.81
N PHE A 554 -12.36 17.16 8.81
CA PHE A 554 -11.91 17.40 7.44
C PHE A 554 -11.17 18.73 7.29
N SER A 555 -11.67 19.83 7.87
CA SER A 555 -10.95 21.12 7.87
C SER A 555 -9.58 21.00 8.56
N LYS A 556 -9.50 20.33 9.72
CA LYS A 556 -8.21 20.05 10.38
C LYS A 556 -7.28 19.19 9.52
N THR A 557 -7.82 18.23 8.76
CA THR A 557 -7.04 17.39 7.85
C THR A 557 -6.53 18.18 6.65
N GLU A 558 -7.33 19.11 6.12
CA GLU A 558 -6.94 20.03 5.06
C GLU A 558 -5.85 21.00 5.51
N LYS A 559 -5.96 21.59 6.71
CA LYS A 559 -4.90 22.40 7.31
C LYS A 559 -3.61 21.61 7.55
N ASN A 560 -3.70 20.37 8.04
CA ASN A 560 -2.54 19.49 8.17
C ASN A 560 -1.88 19.17 6.83
N ASP A 561 -2.66 19.01 5.75
CA ASP A 561 -2.15 18.86 4.38
C ASP A 561 -1.42 20.14 3.91
N LEU A 562 -2.03 21.31 4.08
CA LEU A 562 -1.44 22.60 3.70
C LEU A 562 -0.12 22.85 4.44
N LYS A 563 -0.10 22.63 5.76
CA LYS A 563 1.11 22.69 6.61
C LYS A 563 2.19 21.69 6.16
N ALA A 564 1.79 20.56 5.57
CA ALA A 564 2.68 19.58 4.93
C ALA A 564 3.09 19.95 3.49
N GLY A 565 2.86 21.20 3.03
CA GLY A 565 3.20 21.68 1.69
C GLY A 565 2.30 21.14 0.58
N ARG A 566 1.12 20.62 0.91
CA ARG A 566 0.21 19.97 -0.06
C ARG A 566 -0.84 20.95 -0.56
N LEU A 567 -0.38 21.99 -1.25
CA LEU A 567 -1.23 23.00 -1.87
C LEU A 567 -2.09 22.39 -2.99
N PRO A 568 -3.42 22.58 -3.00
CA PRO A 568 -4.30 22.04 -4.03
C PRO A 568 -4.32 22.94 -5.28
N VAL A 569 -3.98 22.39 -6.45
CA VAL A 569 -3.88 23.18 -7.69
C VAL A 569 -5.02 22.83 -8.65
N SER A 570 -5.61 23.86 -9.26
CA SER A 570 -6.55 23.73 -10.38
C SER A 570 -5.87 23.11 -11.60
N GLU A 571 -6.65 22.59 -12.55
CA GLU A 571 -6.16 22.16 -13.86
C GLU A 571 -4.95 21.21 -13.82
N SER A 572 -4.90 20.39 -12.77
CA SER A 572 -3.79 19.50 -12.47
C SER A 572 -4.30 18.12 -12.07
N TYR A 573 -3.66 17.05 -12.53
CA TYR A 573 -4.12 15.67 -12.40
C TYR A 573 -2.94 14.73 -12.11
N TYR A 574 -3.16 13.66 -11.33
CA TYR A 574 -2.25 12.51 -11.30
C TYR A 574 -2.83 11.38 -12.15
N LEU A 575 -2.11 10.98 -13.21
CA LEU A 575 -2.54 9.97 -14.19
C LEU A 575 -1.50 8.86 -14.33
N MET A 576 -1.94 7.64 -14.68
CA MET A 576 -1.01 6.54 -15.00
C MET A 576 -0.35 6.78 -16.37
N GLY A 577 0.95 6.51 -16.44
CA GLY A 577 1.73 6.59 -17.69
C GLY A 577 1.75 5.29 -18.48
N THR A 578 1.92 5.40 -19.81
CA THR A 578 2.20 4.32 -20.74
C THR A 578 2.82 4.88 -22.03
N VAL A 579 3.31 4.02 -22.92
CA VAL A 579 3.75 4.39 -24.28
C VAL A 579 2.55 4.50 -25.23
N ASP A 580 2.64 5.40 -26.20
CA ASP A 580 1.78 5.49 -27.38
C ASP A 580 1.93 4.26 -28.31
N PRO A 581 0.89 3.41 -28.47
CA PRO A 581 0.93 2.23 -29.34
C PRO A 581 0.82 2.55 -30.84
N THR A 582 0.61 3.82 -31.22
CA THR A 582 0.47 4.26 -32.61
C THR A 582 1.82 4.69 -33.20
N GLY A 583 2.71 5.25 -32.38
CA GLY A 583 3.96 5.85 -32.81
C GLY A 583 3.79 7.20 -33.51
N GLU A 584 2.63 7.86 -33.40
CA GLU A 584 2.38 9.17 -34.02
C GLU A 584 3.06 10.30 -33.24
N LEU A 585 3.08 10.24 -31.90
CA LEU A 585 3.66 11.29 -31.04
C LEU A 585 5.14 11.56 -31.34
N LYS A 586 5.54 12.84 -31.33
CA LYS A 586 6.96 13.26 -31.33
C LYS A 586 7.55 13.23 -29.92
N GLU A 587 8.86 13.33 -29.85
CA GLU A 587 9.67 13.39 -28.62
C GLU A 587 9.21 14.48 -27.62
N ASP A 588 8.71 15.63 -28.11
CA ASP A 588 8.15 16.72 -27.31
C ASP A 588 6.62 16.62 -27.03
N GLU A 589 5.96 15.60 -27.60
CA GLU A 589 4.49 15.48 -27.61
C GLU A 589 4.00 14.31 -26.76
N VAL A 590 2.95 14.56 -25.96
CA VAL A 590 2.22 13.56 -25.19
C VAL A 590 0.74 13.53 -25.61
N CYS A 591 0.06 12.40 -25.43
CA CYS A 591 -1.41 12.36 -25.47
C CYS A 591 -1.94 12.16 -24.04
N VAL A 592 -2.91 12.95 -23.61
CA VAL A 592 -3.47 12.90 -22.25
C VAL A 592 -4.98 12.73 -22.33
N ILE A 593 -5.52 11.66 -21.75
CA ILE A 593 -6.95 11.33 -21.76
C ILE A 593 -7.58 11.61 -20.39
N LEU A 594 -8.48 12.60 -20.35
CA LEU A 594 -9.37 12.91 -19.22
C LEU A 594 -10.81 12.43 -19.53
N GLU A 595 -11.76 12.63 -18.62
CA GLU A 595 -13.18 12.24 -18.82
C GLU A 595 -13.76 12.78 -20.14
N SER A 596 -13.55 14.07 -20.42
CA SER A 596 -14.01 14.76 -21.63
C SER A 596 -13.38 14.21 -22.91
N GLY A 597 -12.22 13.55 -22.84
CA GLY A 597 -11.50 13.03 -23.99
C GLY A 597 -10.01 13.34 -23.91
N GLN A 598 -9.36 13.33 -25.08
CA GLN A 598 -7.99 13.80 -25.24
C GLN A 598 -7.93 15.33 -25.11
N ILE A 599 -6.95 15.86 -24.38
CA ILE A 599 -6.69 17.31 -24.30
C ILE A 599 -5.60 17.75 -25.29
N SER A 600 -5.43 19.06 -25.47
CA SER A 600 -4.35 19.63 -26.29
C SER A 600 -3.85 20.97 -25.74
N GLY A 601 -2.63 21.36 -26.12
CA GLY A 601 -1.93 22.54 -25.61
C GLY A 601 -0.73 22.15 -24.73
N ASN A 602 0.01 23.13 -24.21
CA ASN A 602 1.17 22.83 -23.37
C ASN A 602 0.74 22.26 -22.01
N VAL A 603 1.53 21.33 -21.48
CA VAL A 603 1.35 20.69 -20.17
C VAL A 603 2.68 20.58 -19.44
N LEU A 604 2.65 20.83 -18.14
CA LEU A 604 3.77 20.57 -17.24
C LEU A 604 3.65 19.14 -16.71
N VAL A 605 4.71 18.34 -16.81
CA VAL A 605 4.76 16.91 -16.47
C VAL A 605 5.86 16.63 -15.44
N TYR A 606 5.54 15.89 -14.38
CA TYR A 606 6.45 15.54 -13.28
C TYR A 606 6.07 14.20 -12.60
N ARG A 607 7.05 13.41 -12.15
CA ARG A 607 6.81 12.18 -11.35
C ARG A 607 7.12 12.45 -9.88
N ASN A 608 6.17 12.18 -8.98
CA ASN A 608 6.34 12.45 -7.56
C ASN A 608 6.73 11.19 -6.75
N PRO A 609 7.87 11.16 -6.02
CA PRO A 609 8.82 12.25 -5.78
C PRO A 609 10.03 12.24 -6.72
N GLY A 610 10.26 13.37 -7.40
CA GLY A 610 11.58 13.79 -7.90
C GLY A 610 12.31 14.75 -6.95
N LEU A 611 13.57 15.05 -7.28
CA LEU A 611 14.49 15.98 -6.59
C LEU A 611 15.41 16.78 -7.53
N HIS A 612 15.55 16.41 -8.80
CA HIS A 612 16.36 17.15 -9.78
C HIS A 612 15.56 18.30 -10.39
N PHE A 613 16.27 19.38 -10.71
CA PHE A 613 15.70 20.58 -11.31
C PHE A 613 15.06 20.32 -12.67
N GLY A 614 15.55 19.30 -13.40
CA GLY A 614 15.00 18.82 -14.67
C GLY A 614 13.95 17.71 -14.56
N ASP A 615 13.51 17.28 -13.37
CA ASP A 615 12.43 16.28 -13.25
C ASP A 615 11.05 16.83 -13.69
N ILE A 616 10.98 18.10 -14.07
CA ILE A 616 9.76 18.81 -14.48
C ILE A 616 9.92 19.25 -15.93
N HIS A 617 9.18 18.60 -16.81
CA HIS A 617 9.19 18.88 -18.25
C HIS A 617 8.00 19.74 -18.65
N VAL A 618 8.19 20.62 -19.64
CA VAL A 618 7.09 21.29 -20.36
C VAL A 618 6.95 20.60 -21.71
N LEU A 619 5.83 19.91 -21.91
CA LEU A 619 5.55 19.06 -23.07
C LEU A 619 4.26 19.51 -23.75
N LYS A 620 4.01 19.03 -24.96
CA LYS A 620 2.84 19.42 -25.75
C LYS A 620 1.80 18.30 -25.78
N ALA A 621 0.67 18.50 -25.12
CA ALA A 621 -0.50 17.63 -25.29
C ALA A 621 -1.03 17.75 -26.72
N THR A 622 -1.15 16.61 -27.40
CA THR A 622 -1.51 16.49 -28.82
C THR A 622 -2.58 15.40 -28.99
N TYR A 623 -3.61 15.70 -29.79
CA TYR A 623 -4.67 14.75 -30.13
C TYR A 623 -4.18 13.72 -31.18
N VAL A 624 -4.25 12.44 -30.84
CA VAL A 624 -3.89 11.29 -31.68
C VAL A 624 -5.17 10.51 -32.01
N LYS A 625 -5.59 10.55 -33.28
CA LYS A 625 -6.88 9.97 -33.68
C LYS A 625 -6.88 8.44 -33.67
N THR A 626 -5.81 7.83 -34.17
CA THR A 626 -5.68 6.37 -34.31
C THR A 626 -5.65 5.65 -32.95
N LEU A 627 -5.31 6.35 -31.86
CA LEU A 627 -5.35 5.84 -30.50
C LEU A 627 -6.77 5.40 -30.09
N GLU A 628 -7.82 6.05 -30.61
CA GLU A 628 -9.22 5.66 -30.36
C GLU A 628 -9.54 4.24 -30.89
N GLU A 629 -8.79 3.75 -31.89
CA GLU A 629 -8.92 2.38 -32.38
C GLU A 629 -8.38 1.35 -31.38
N TYR A 630 -7.33 1.71 -30.62
CA TYR A 630 -6.72 0.86 -29.60
C TYR A 630 -7.49 0.89 -28.28
N VAL A 631 -7.88 2.09 -27.79
CA VAL A 631 -8.41 2.26 -26.43
C VAL A 631 -9.91 2.59 -26.38
N GLY A 632 -10.51 2.99 -27.50
CA GLY A 632 -11.91 3.39 -27.56
C GLY A 632 -12.26 4.50 -26.57
N ASN A 633 -13.29 4.27 -25.76
CA ASN A 633 -13.81 5.24 -24.79
C ASN A 633 -13.25 5.08 -23.37
N SER A 634 -12.15 4.34 -23.18
CA SER A 634 -11.47 4.23 -21.88
C SER A 634 -10.68 5.50 -21.55
N LYS A 635 -10.54 5.82 -20.25
CA LYS A 635 -10.19 7.15 -19.75
C LYS A 635 -9.07 7.10 -18.69
N TYR A 636 -8.47 8.27 -18.42
CA TYR A 636 -7.51 8.53 -17.33
C TYR A 636 -6.12 7.90 -17.50
N GLY A 637 -5.36 8.44 -18.45
CA GLY A 637 -3.95 8.07 -18.66
C GLY A 637 -3.19 9.13 -19.46
N VAL A 638 -1.87 9.06 -19.41
CA VAL A 638 -0.94 9.82 -20.27
C VAL A 638 -0.09 8.85 -21.09
N PHE A 639 0.03 9.17 -22.38
CA PHE A 639 0.77 8.42 -23.38
C PHE A 639 2.02 9.21 -23.76
N PHE A 640 3.16 8.58 -23.56
CA PHE A 640 4.49 9.10 -23.89
C PHE A 640 4.93 8.59 -25.28
N PRO A 641 5.77 9.33 -26.01
CA PRO A 641 6.25 8.93 -27.32
C PRO A 641 7.20 7.73 -27.22
N GLN A 642 7.32 7.01 -28.34
CA GLN A 642 8.35 5.98 -28.57
C GLN A 642 9.48 6.51 -29.47
N LYS A 643 9.93 7.74 -29.20
CA LYS A 643 10.91 8.49 -30.01
C LYS A 643 11.83 9.30 -29.09
N GLY A 644 13.06 9.53 -29.56
CA GLY A 644 14.13 10.16 -28.80
C GLY A 644 15.19 9.17 -28.32
N PRO A 645 16.38 9.67 -27.92
CA PRO A 645 17.51 8.87 -27.46
C PRO A 645 17.33 8.34 -26.03
N ARG A 646 16.31 8.83 -25.33
CA ARG A 646 15.93 8.44 -23.97
C ARG A 646 14.41 8.52 -23.84
N SER A 647 13.83 7.79 -22.88
CA SER A 647 12.40 7.81 -22.67
C SER A 647 11.99 8.92 -21.70
N LEU A 648 10.89 9.63 -22.01
CA LEU A 648 10.30 10.62 -21.09
C LEU A 648 9.85 10.01 -19.75
N GLY A 649 9.74 8.68 -19.66
CA GLY A 649 9.60 7.99 -18.38
C GLY A 649 10.85 8.17 -17.51
N ASP A 650 12.02 7.75 -18.02
CA ASP A 650 13.28 7.77 -17.29
C ASP A 650 13.84 9.18 -17.05
N GLU A 651 13.63 10.12 -17.98
CA GLU A 651 14.00 11.53 -17.77
C GLU A 651 13.27 12.16 -16.59
N ILE A 652 12.00 11.80 -16.41
CA ILE A 652 11.13 12.37 -15.38
C ILE A 652 11.33 11.57 -14.08
N ALA A 653 12.43 11.91 -13.39
CA ALA A 653 12.85 11.35 -12.10
C ALA A 653 13.17 9.84 -12.11
N GLY A 654 13.59 9.24 -13.22
CA GLY A 654 13.86 7.79 -13.32
C GLY A 654 12.58 6.94 -13.29
N GLY A 655 11.58 7.32 -14.07
CA GLY A 655 10.25 6.71 -14.13
C GLY A 655 10.11 5.52 -15.07
N ASP A 656 9.13 4.67 -14.77
CA ASP A 656 8.74 3.52 -15.59
C ASP A 656 7.22 3.52 -15.84
N PHE A 657 6.74 2.57 -16.65
CA PHE A 657 5.30 2.41 -16.90
C PHE A 657 4.71 1.18 -16.19
N ASP A 658 5.40 0.65 -15.17
CA ASP A 658 4.97 -0.49 -14.34
C ASP A 658 3.84 -0.13 -13.36
N GLY A 659 3.56 1.17 -13.23
CA GLY A 659 2.32 1.74 -12.69
C GLY A 659 2.50 3.10 -12.00
N ASP A 660 3.47 3.90 -12.45
CA ASP A 660 3.74 5.24 -11.94
C ASP A 660 2.59 6.22 -12.20
N LEU A 661 2.58 7.30 -11.41
CA LEU A 661 1.63 8.39 -11.49
C LEU A 661 2.35 9.71 -11.79
N TYR A 662 2.06 10.28 -12.95
CA TYR A 662 2.59 11.55 -13.42
C TYR A 662 1.62 12.67 -13.05
N PHE A 663 2.14 13.72 -12.41
CA PHE A 663 1.50 15.02 -12.29
C PHE A 663 1.48 15.66 -13.67
N ILE A 664 0.29 15.94 -14.20
CA ILE A 664 0.05 16.69 -15.43
C ILE A 664 -0.67 17.97 -15.06
N SER A 665 -0.19 19.15 -15.50
CA SER A 665 -0.87 20.43 -15.27
C SER A 665 -1.04 21.25 -16.54
N ARG A 666 -2.25 21.80 -16.73
CA ARG A 666 -2.60 22.86 -17.69
C ARG A 666 -2.66 24.26 -17.04
N ASN A 667 -2.27 24.39 -15.77
CA ASN A 667 -2.39 25.68 -15.07
C ASN A 667 -1.54 26.76 -15.78
N PRO A 668 -2.13 27.90 -16.16
CA PRO A 668 -1.48 28.87 -17.03
C PRO A 668 -0.30 29.59 -16.35
N GLU A 669 -0.39 29.89 -15.05
CA GLU A 669 0.66 30.57 -14.29
C GLU A 669 1.89 29.67 -14.11
N LEU A 670 1.67 28.37 -13.90
CA LEU A 670 2.76 27.38 -13.93
C LEU A 670 3.42 27.32 -15.32
N LEU A 671 2.64 27.34 -16.40
CA LEU A 671 3.15 27.28 -17.78
C LEU A 671 3.81 28.59 -18.26
N GLU A 672 3.44 29.73 -17.68
CA GLU A 672 4.02 31.05 -17.99
C GLU A 672 5.34 31.30 -17.23
N HIS A 673 5.41 30.89 -15.97
CA HIS A 673 6.55 31.24 -15.10
C HIS A 673 7.60 30.15 -14.97
N PHE A 674 7.24 28.86 -15.07
CA PHE A 674 8.19 27.76 -14.88
C PHE A 674 9.17 27.63 -16.06
N LYS A 675 10.47 27.65 -15.73
CA LYS A 675 11.57 27.44 -16.67
C LYS A 675 12.13 26.02 -16.49
N PRO A 676 12.08 25.16 -17.52
CA PRO A 676 12.65 23.82 -17.45
C PRO A 676 14.18 23.87 -17.30
N SER A 677 14.75 22.77 -16.80
CA SER A 677 16.19 22.52 -16.73
C SER A 677 16.50 21.18 -17.39
N GLU A 678 17.76 20.97 -17.79
CA GLU A 678 18.20 19.69 -18.36
C GLU A 678 17.85 18.49 -17.44
N PRO A 679 17.37 17.36 -17.99
CA PRO A 679 17.04 16.15 -17.22
C PRO A 679 18.21 15.61 -16.39
N TRP A 680 17.92 14.85 -15.34
CA TRP A 680 18.98 14.20 -14.56
C TRP A 680 19.69 13.11 -15.37
N VAL A 681 21.01 13.11 -15.36
CA VAL A 681 21.86 12.04 -15.89
C VAL A 681 22.78 11.56 -14.79
N SER A 682 22.75 10.25 -14.50
CA SER A 682 23.54 9.65 -13.41
C SER A 682 25.04 9.81 -13.63
N LEU A 683 25.70 10.55 -12.74
CA LEU A 683 27.16 10.73 -12.75
C LEU A 683 27.91 9.59 -12.05
N THR A 684 27.19 8.68 -11.39
CA THR A 684 27.75 7.54 -10.65
C THR A 684 28.30 6.49 -11.63
N PRO A 685 29.56 6.03 -11.47
CA PRO A 685 30.13 4.96 -12.27
C PRO A 685 29.29 3.66 -12.26
N PRO A 686 29.46 2.77 -13.25
CA PRO A 686 28.76 1.48 -13.27
C PRO A 686 29.04 0.71 -11.99
N ILE A 687 27.98 0.26 -11.30
CA ILE A 687 28.13 -0.46 -10.05
C ILE A 687 28.72 -1.83 -10.37
N ASN A 688 29.95 -2.09 -9.90
CA ASN A 688 30.53 -3.42 -9.94
C ASN A 688 29.65 -4.35 -9.11
N ILE A 689 28.88 -5.21 -9.79
CA ILE A 689 28.11 -6.29 -9.18
C ILE A 689 29.12 -7.35 -8.71
N ASN A 690 29.76 -7.08 -7.58
CA ASN A 690 30.66 -8.00 -6.89
C ASN A 690 29.98 -9.35 -6.76
N SER A 691 30.73 -10.43 -6.99
CA SER A 691 30.23 -11.78 -7.30
C SER A 691 29.27 -12.35 -6.25
N ALA A 692 28.00 -11.97 -6.36
CA ALA A 692 26.91 -12.55 -5.58
C ALA A 692 26.80 -14.03 -5.94
N LYS A 693 26.79 -14.90 -4.93
CA LYS A 693 26.52 -16.32 -5.16
C LYS A 693 25.15 -16.44 -5.84
N ASN A 694 25.09 -17.15 -6.95
CA ASN A 694 23.81 -17.44 -7.60
C ASN A 694 23.01 -18.37 -6.68
N PRO A 695 21.70 -18.14 -6.43
CA PRO A 695 20.84 -19.04 -5.66
C PRO A 695 20.96 -20.52 -6.02
N SER A 696 21.17 -20.86 -7.30
CA SER A 696 21.37 -22.24 -7.79
C SER A 696 22.72 -22.89 -7.42
N GLN A 697 23.66 -22.14 -6.83
CA GLN A 697 24.98 -22.62 -6.39
C GLN A 697 25.04 -22.95 -4.89
N LEU A 698 23.97 -22.69 -4.14
CA LEU A 698 23.86 -22.94 -2.71
C LEU A 698 23.20 -24.30 -2.44
N SER A 699 23.51 -24.93 -1.31
CA SER A 699 22.64 -26.00 -0.80
C SER A 699 21.28 -25.40 -0.38
N PRO A 700 20.19 -26.20 -0.33
CA PRO A 700 18.90 -25.73 0.19
C PRO A 700 19.02 -25.15 1.60
N GLU A 701 19.84 -25.74 2.47
CA GLU A 701 20.07 -25.28 3.84
C GLU A 701 20.87 -23.96 3.89
N GLU A 702 21.87 -23.79 3.03
CA GLU A 702 22.61 -22.53 2.89
C GLU A 702 21.71 -21.41 2.36
N LEU A 703 20.84 -21.72 1.40
CA LEU A 703 19.87 -20.77 0.83
C LEU A 703 18.90 -20.27 1.90
N GLU A 704 18.32 -21.15 2.73
CA GLU A 704 17.43 -20.71 3.81
C GLU A 704 18.15 -19.90 4.89
N GLU A 705 19.41 -20.23 5.23
CA GLU A 705 20.18 -19.47 6.21
C GLU A 705 20.51 -18.06 5.68
N GLU A 706 20.95 -17.92 4.42
CA GLU A 706 21.29 -16.61 3.85
C GLU A 706 20.06 -15.73 3.58
N LEU A 707 18.94 -16.30 3.12
CA LEU A 707 17.69 -15.56 2.98
C LEU A 707 17.13 -15.08 4.33
N PHE A 708 17.35 -15.82 5.42
CA PHE A 708 17.01 -15.36 6.77
C PHE A 708 18.03 -14.36 7.33
N ASN A 709 19.33 -14.49 7.01
CA ASN A 709 20.34 -13.47 7.32
C ASN A 709 19.98 -12.12 6.67
N MET A 710 19.48 -12.13 5.43
CA MET A 710 18.94 -10.94 4.77
C MET A 710 17.76 -10.34 5.54
N TYR A 711 16.79 -11.15 5.99
CA TYR A 711 15.68 -10.65 6.82
C TYR A 711 16.20 -9.94 8.08
N LEU A 712 17.14 -10.57 8.80
CA LEU A 712 17.74 -10.00 10.02
C LEU A 712 18.46 -8.67 9.73
N LYS A 713 19.23 -8.59 8.64
CA LYS A 713 19.87 -7.35 8.19
C LYS A 713 18.84 -6.25 7.92
N THR A 714 17.77 -6.56 7.17
CA THR A 714 16.74 -5.58 6.82
C THR A 714 15.90 -5.14 8.02
N ARG A 715 15.60 -6.02 8.99
CA ARG A 715 14.80 -5.67 10.20
C ARG A 715 15.61 -4.94 11.28
N PHE A 716 16.88 -5.28 11.49
CA PHE A 716 17.66 -4.77 12.64
C PHE A 716 18.81 -3.83 12.26
N HIS A 717 19.14 -3.73 10.97
CA HIS A 717 20.21 -2.88 10.44
C HIS A 717 19.74 -2.06 9.22
N ALA A 718 18.47 -1.63 9.25
CA ALA A 718 17.87 -0.81 8.20
C ALA A 718 18.59 0.55 8.03
N SER A 719 18.88 0.91 6.78
CA SER A 719 19.34 2.24 6.38
C SER A 719 18.20 3.02 5.75
N ASN A 720 17.98 4.27 6.18
CA ASN A 720 16.98 5.18 5.61
C ASN A 720 17.62 6.25 4.70
N VAL A 721 18.66 5.89 3.93
CA VAL A 721 19.41 6.85 3.11
C VAL A 721 18.53 7.58 2.08
N VAL A 722 17.52 6.93 1.49
CA VAL A 722 16.53 7.61 0.61
C VAL A 722 15.80 8.75 1.34
N GLY A 723 15.34 8.53 2.58
CA GLY A 723 14.67 9.55 3.37
C GLY A 723 15.64 10.63 3.87
N MET A 724 16.83 10.24 4.31
CA MET A 724 17.86 11.18 4.78
C MET A 724 18.38 12.06 3.65
N ALA A 725 18.56 11.53 2.44
CA ALA A 725 19.00 12.29 1.27
C ALA A 725 17.93 13.30 0.84
N ALA A 726 16.65 12.92 0.83
CA ALA A 726 15.54 13.82 0.53
C ALA A 726 15.40 14.96 1.56
N ASP A 727 15.45 14.66 2.86
CA ASP A 727 15.38 15.68 3.92
C ASP A 727 16.62 16.61 3.90
N SER A 728 17.80 16.06 3.59
CA SER A 728 19.04 16.84 3.44
C SER A 728 19.00 17.74 2.20
N TRP A 729 18.53 17.21 1.06
CA TRP A 729 18.33 17.98 -0.17
C TRP A 729 17.36 19.12 0.09
N LEU A 730 16.20 18.84 0.68
CA LEU A 730 15.16 19.84 0.93
C LEU A 730 15.65 20.93 1.89
N THR A 731 16.54 20.60 2.84
CA THR A 731 17.15 21.57 3.77
C THR A 731 18.17 22.49 3.09
N ILE A 732 19.01 21.96 2.20
CA ILE A 732 19.96 22.78 1.42
C ILE A 732 19.22 23.61 0.37
N MET A 733 18.17 23.04 -0.23
CA MET A 733 17.30 23.71 -1.20
C MET A 733 16.53 24.88 -0.56
N ASP A 734 16.02 24.68 0.66
CA ASP A 734 15.36 25.72 1.45
C ASP A 734 16.28 26.93 1.69
N GLN A 735 17.53 26.67 2.08
CA GLN A 735 18.54 27.71 2.26
C GLN A 735 18.86 28.39 0.93
N PHE A 736 19.10 27.62 -0.14
CA PHE A 736 19.42 28.11 -1.48
C PHE A 736 18.39 29.13 -2.00
N LEU A 737 17.08 28.86 -1.83
CA LEU A 737 15.99 29.76 -2.22
C LEU A 737 16.01 31.10 -1.46
N THR A 738 16.53 31.12 -0.23
CA THR A 738 16.63 32.35 0.59
C THR A 738 17.95 33.13 0.42
N LEU A 739 18.90 32.62 -0.38
CA LEU A 739 20.14 33.34 -0.69
C LEU A 739 19.88 34.41 -1.77
N GLY A 740 20.33 35.65 -1.53
CA GLY A 740 20.49 36.66 -2.58
C GLY A 740 21.70 36.38 -3.48
N ASP A 741 21.80 37.06 -4.61
CA ASP A 741 22.80 36.74 -5.65
C ASP A 741 24.21 37.22 -5.30
N GLU A 742 24.34 38.21 -4.41
CA GLU A 742 25.59 38.56 -3.72
C GLU A 742 26.22 37.40 -2.91
N ARG A 743 25.55 36.25 -2.78
CA ARG A 743 26.08 35.00 -2.19
C ARG A 743 26.24 33.86 -3.23
N ALA A 744 26.62 34.22 -4.46
CA ALA A 744 26.81 33.29 -5.58
C ALA A 744 27.75 32.09 -5.30
N GLU A 745 28.86 32.28 -4.58
CA GLU A 745 29.78 31.18 -4.23
C GLU A 745 29.13 30.16 -3.28
N GLU A 746 28.34 30.64 -2.32
CA GLU A 746 27.57 29.81 -1.38
C GLU A 746 26.46 29.03 -2.14
N LYS A 747 25.72 29.72 -3.02
CA LYS A 747 24.75 29.08 -3.95
C LYS A 747 25.40 27.98 -4.79
N ALA A 748 26.61 28.19 -5.31
CA ALA A 748 27.30 27.23 -6.16
C ALA A 748 27.70 25.94 -5.40
N GLU A 749 28.27 26.05 -4.20
CA GLU A 749 28.58 24.87 -3.38
C GLU A 749 27.30 24.18 -2.88
N MET A 750 26.24 24.93 -2.53
CA MET A 750 24.93 24.34 -2.22
C MET A 750 24.36 23.53 -3.41
N LYS A 751 24.38 24.07 -4.63
CA LYS A 751 23.91 23.33 -5.83
C LYS A 751 24.75 22.06 -6.07
N LYS A 752 26.06 22.12 -5.89
CA LYS A 752 26.98 20.97 -5.97
C LYS A 752 26.70 19.91 -4.88
N LYS A 753 26.34 20.30 -3.66
CA LYS A 753 25.87 19.37 -2.62
C LYS A 753 24.51 18.75 -2.97
N MET A 754 23.57 19.54 -3.50
CA MET A 754 22.26 19.04 -3.94
C MET A 754 22.39 18.01 -5.07
N LEU A 755 23.25 18.23 -6.07
CA LEU A 755 23.49 17.25 -7.15
C LEU A 755 24.01 15.91 -6.61
N LYS A 756 25.01 15.92 -5.71
CA LYS A 756 25.47 14.69 -5.02
C LYS A 756 24.36 13.98 -4.24
N LEU A 757 23.46 14.75 -3.61
CA LEU A 757 22.32 14.20 -2.87
C LEU A 757 21.28 13.57 -3.80
N ILE A 758 21.11 14.11 -5.01
CA ILE A 758 20.21 13.58 -6.05
C ILE A 758 20.77 12.27 -6.62
N ASP A 759 22.06 12.19 -6.94
CA ASP A 759 22.70 10.94 -7.38
C ASP A 759 22.55 9.84 -6.32
N ILE A 760 22.87 10.16 -5.05
CA ILE A 760 22.69 9.26 -3.91
C ILE A 760 21.23 8.84 -3.72
N TYR A 761 20.27 9.74 -3.96
CA TYR A 761 18.85 9.45 -3.84
C TYR A 761 18.37 8.45 -4.89
N TYR A 762 18.71 8.66 -6.16
CA TYR A 762 18.27 7.79 -7.25
C TYR A 762 18.97 6.42 -7.21
N ASP A 763 20.29 6.34 -7.03
CA ASP A 763 20.96 5.04 -6.89
C ASP A 763 20.46 4.28 -5.64
N ALA A 764 20.06 4.97 -4.56
CA ALA A 764 19.48 4.32 -3.37
C ALA A 764 18.03 3.84 -3.53
N LEU A 765 17.27 4.33 -4.52
CA LEU A 765 15.94 3.80 -4.83
C LEU A 765 16.02 2.41 -5.49
N ASP A 766 17.05 2.17 -6.31
CA ASP A 766 17.23 0.92 -7.05
C ASP A 766 18.24 -0.06 -6.44
N ALA A 767 19.10 0.36 -5.52
CA ALA A 767 20.00 -0.54 -4.79
C ALA A 767 19.32 -1.83 -4.25
N PRO A 768 18.07 -1.81 -3.71
CA PRO A 768 17.36 -3.04 -3.32
C PRO A 768 16.97 -3.98 -4.47
N LYS A 769 16.79 -3.46 -5.69
CA LYS A 769 16.52 -4.24 -6.92
C LYS A 769 17.80 -4.83 -7.53
N GLN A 770 18.93 -4.10 -7.40
CA GLN A 770 20.19 -4.41 -8.06
C GLN A 770 21.15 -5.26 -7.21
N GLY A 771 20.91 -5.36 -5.90
CA GLY A 771 21.79 -6.08 -4.96
C GLY A 771 23.10 -5.36 -4.66
N ALA A 772 23.16 -4.05 -4.93
CA ALA A 772 24.30 -3.21 -4.65
C ALA A 772 24.64 -3.18 -3.14
N GLU A 773 25.90 -2.89 -2.81
CA GLU A 773 26.30 -2.62 -1.43
C GLU A 773 25.61 -1.35 -0.91
N VAL A 774 25.53 -1.19 0.42
CA VAL A 774 24.71 -0.16 1.06
C VAL A 774 25.16 1.23 0.61
N VAL A 775 24.33 1.89 -0.21
CA VAL A 775 24.48 3.33 -0.51
C VAL A 775 24.41 4.07 0.82
N ASN A 776 25.52 4.68 1.21
CA ASN A 776 25.68 5.40 2.47
C ASN A 776 25.71 6.89 2.19
N LEU A 777 24.90 7.68 2.90
CA LEU A 777 24.97 9.13 2.85
C LEU A 777 26.19 9.62 3.65
N PRO A 778 27.16 10.33 3.03
CA PRO A 778 28.29 10.93 3.74
C PRO A 778 27.84 11.99 4.75
N ASP A 779 28.60 12.15 5.85
CA ASP A 779 28.25 13.13 6.89
C ASP A 779 28.36 14.59 6.41
N GLU A 780 29.26 14.89 5.47
CA GLU A 780 29.42 16.22 4.81
C GLU A 780 28.17 16.74 4.08
N LEU A 781 27.23 15.84 3.79
CA LEU A 781 25.96 16.12 3.09
C LEU A 781 24.74 16.08 4.03
N LYS A 782 24.93 15.89 5.33
CA LYS A 782 23.87 15.89 6.34
C LYS A 782 23.82 17.27 7.03
N PRO A 783 22.67 17.96 7.06
CA PRO A 783 22.49 19.14 7.90
C PRO A 783 22.39 18.75 9.37
N ASP A 784 23.05 19.51 10.26
CA ASP A 784 22.85 19.40 11.71
C ASP A 784 21.54 20.07 12.18
N ILE A 785 21.08 21.09 11.43
CA ILE A 785 19.93 21.93 11.75
C ILE A 785 19.00 21.99 10.54
N PHE A 786 17.71 21.73 10.75
CA PHE A 786 16.69 21.61 9.71
C PHE A 786 15.74 22.84 9.69
N PRO A 787 15.06 23.16 8.59
CA PRO A 787 14.02 24.18 8.63
C PRO A 787 12.86 23.75 9.53
N HIS A 788 12.33 24.71 10.30
CA HIS A 788 11.27 24.51 11.30
C HIS A 788 10.04 23.72 10.79
N TYR A 789 9.68 23.82 9.51
CA TYR A 789 8.55 23.09 8.92
C TYR A 789 8.76 21.57 8.79
N LEU A 790 9.99 21.08 8.97
CA LEU A 790 10.29 19.65 9.09
C LEU A 790 10.08 19.11 10.51
N GLU A 791 9.70 19.97 11.47
CA GLU A 791 9.34 19.62 12.85
C GLU A 791 10.40 18.78 13.60
N ARG A 792 11.68 18.97 13.24
CA ARG A 792 12.85 18.38 13.92
C ARG A 792 13.21 19.12 15.21
N ASP A 793 13.95 18.46 16.10
CA ASP A 793 14.40 19.01 17.39
C ASP A 793 15.33 20.23 17.22
N GLN A 794 16.38 20.08 16.41
CA GLN A 794 17.28 21.17 16.03
C GLN A 794 16.75 21.83 14.76
N LYS A 795 16.36 23.11 14.88
CA LYS A 795 15.70 23.83 13.78
C LYS A 795 16.04 25.31 13.67
N PHE A 796 15.98 25.82 12.43
CA PHE A 796 16.04 27.25 12.11
C PHE A 796 14.69 27.76 11.55
N ASN A 797 14.39 29.04 11.81
CA ASN A 797 13.25 29.71 11.19
C ASN A 797 13.62 30.00 9.73
N SER A 798 12.79 29.54 8.79
CA SER A 798 13.05 29.67 7.35
C SER A 798 12.12 30.71 6.76
N THR A 799 12.66 31.54 5.88
CA THR A 799 11.92 32.57 5.14
C THR A 799 11.69 32.18 3.68
N SER A 800 11.83 30.90 3.33
CA SER A 800 11.40 30.39 2.02
C SER A 800 9.87 30.28 1.96
N ILE A 801 9.33 30.09 0.77
CA ILE A 801 7.91 29.78 0.58
C ILE A 801 7.42 28.59 1.42
N LEU A 802 8.26 27.57 1.65
CA LEU A 802 7.88 26.42 2.51
C LEU A 802 7.78 26.78 3.99
N GLY A 803 8.61 27.73 4.45
CA GLY A 803 8.47 28.35 5.78
C GLY A 803 7.23 29.22 5.87
N MET A 804 7.02 30.10 4.89
CA MET A 804 5.87 31.00 4.83
C MET A 804 4.54 30.23 4.83
N ILE A 805 4.40 29.17 4.02
CA ILE A 805 3.22 28.29 4.03
C ILE A 805 2.99 27.68 5.41
N TYR A 806 4.05 27.18 6.06
CA TYR A 806 3.94 26.54 7.37
C TYR A 806 3.48 27.53 8.45
N ASP A 807 4.12 28.69 8.55
CA ASP A 807 3.81 29.69 9.58
C ASP A 807 2.43 30.34 9.34
N PHE A 808 2.04 30.57 8.08
CA PHE A 808 0.73 31.11 7.72
C PHE A 808 -0.43 30.17 8.06
N VAL A 809 -0.25 28.85 7.90
CA VAL A 809 -1.22 27.85 8.39
C VAL A 809 -1.20 27.77 9.92
N HIS A 810 -0.03 27.94 10.54
CA HIS A 810 0.11 27.81 11.98
C HIS A 810 -0.63 28.94 12.73
N SER A 811 -0.50 30.20 12.30
CA SER A 811 -1.26 31.34 12.86
C SER A 811 -2.78 31.12 12.72
N HIS A 812 -3.25 30.80 11.51
CA HIS A 812 -4.65 30.47 11.20
C HIS A 812 -5.21 29.23 11.92
N THR A 813 -4.38 28.49 12.67
CA THR A 813 -4.80 27.36 13.50
C THR A 813 -4.85 27.73 14.99
N ALA A 814 -4.22 28.83 15.41
CA ALA A 814 -4.22 29.31 16.80
C ALA A 814 -5.45 30.17 17.16
N GLU A 815 -6.08 30.80 16.18
CA GLU A 815 -7.16 31.78 16.38
C GLU A 815 -8.57 31.15 16.45
N GLU A 816 -8.73 29.90 16.01
CA GLU A 816 -10.04 29.29 15.81
C GLU A 816 -10.73 28.82 17.10
N HIS A 817 -11.85 29.48 17.39
CA HIS A 817 -12.82 28.99 18.36
C HIS A 817 -13.62 27.84 17.75
N LYS A 818 -13.61 26.67 18.39
CA LYS A 818 -14.44 25.54 17.95
C LYS A 818 -15.93 25.93 18.02
N PRO A 819 -16.72 25.78 16.93
CA PRO A 819 -18.15 26.03 17.01
C PRO A 819 -18.79 25.07 18.02
N SER A 820 -19.57 25.63 18.94
CA SER A 820 -20.30 24.87 19.95
C SER A 820 -21.63 24.40 19.37
N ALA A 821 -21.65 23.20 18.78
CA ALA A 821 -22.88 22.51 18.44
C ALA A 821 -23.80 22.44 19.67
N GLU A 822 -25.04 22.90 19.57
CA GLU A 822 -26.05 22.55 20.57
C GLU A 822 -26.39 21.07 20.38
N MET A 823 -26.10 20.25 21.40
CA MET A 823 -26.29 18.81 21.36
C MET A 823 -27.78 18.45 21.29
N SER A 824 -28.30 18.40 20.07
CA SER A 824 -29.73 18.28 19.75
C SER A 824 -30.00 17.05 18.86
N LYS A 825 -31.29 16.66 18.78
CA LYS A 825 -31.79 15.62 17.88
C LYS A 825 -32.58 16.26 16.74
N LEU A 826 -32.44 15.71 15.53
CA LEU A 826 -33.25 16.12 14.37
C LEU A 826 -34.75 15.96 14.68
N SER A 827 -35.53 17.01 14.40
CA SER A 827 -36.96 17.11 14.78
C SER A 827 -37.80 15.96 14.21
N CYS A 828 -37.61 15.65 12.93
CA CYS A 828 -38.26 14.54 12.23
C CYS A 828 -37.93 13.16 12.81
N PHE A 829 -36.76 12.96 13.44
CA PHE A 829 -36.40 11.68 14.09
C PHE A 829 -36.87 11.60 15.55
N LYS A 830 -37.22 12.75 16.15
CA LYS A 830 -37.79 12.85 17.50
C LYS A 830 -39.33 12.70 17.51
N ALA A 831 -39.99 13.05 16.39
CA ALA A 831 -41.44 12.99 16.27
C ALA A 831 -42.01 11.57 16.07
N GLU A 832 -41.18 10.63 15.60
CA GLU A 832 -41.62 9.30 15.17
C GLU A 832 -41.60 8.29 16.34
N PRO A 833 -42.72 7.57 16.60
CA PRO A 833 -42.80 6.61 17.69
C PRO A 833 -42.02 5.32 17.38
N VAL A 834 -41.01 5.03 18.20
CA VAL A 834 -40.25 3.77 18.16
C VAL A 834 -40.79 2.81 19.21
N SER A 835 -41.01 1.54 18.87
CA SER A 835 -41.53 0.56 19.84
C SER A 835 -40.47 0.13 20.86
N ASP A 836 -40.91 -0.13 22.10
CA ASP A 836 -40.04 -0.48 23.23
C ASP A 836 -39.12 -1.68 22.94
N HIS A 837 -39.60 -2.65 22.14
CA HIS A 837 -38.81 -3.80 21.70
C HIS A 837 -37.56 -3.39 20.90
N HIS A 838 -37.68 -2.41 19.99
CA HIS A 838 -36.54 -1.89 19.24
C HIS A 838 -35.61 -1.07 20.16
N MET A 839 -36.17 -0.28 21.09
CA MET A 839 -35.39 0.47 22.06
C MET A 839 -34.57 -0.46 22.99
N GLU A 840 -35.15 -1.55 23.48
CA GLU A 840 -34.46 -2.53 24.32
C GLU A 840 -33.38 -3.30 23.54
N LYS A 841 -33.71 -3.75 22.30
CA LYS A 841 -32.77 -4.44 21.39
C LYS A 841 -31.57 -3.56 21.05
N CYS A 842 -31.80 -2.35 20.55
CA CYS A 842 -30.74 -1.41 20.19
C CYS A 842 -29.99 -0.88 21.42
N GLY A 843 -30.63 -0.79 22.59
CA GLY A 843 -29.98 -0.42 23.85
C GLY A 843 -28.93 -1.43 24.29
N ARG A 844 -29.27 -2.73 24.31
CA ARG A 844 -28.31 -3.82 24.58
C ARG A 844 -27.17 -3.83 23.56
N TRP A 845 -27.50 -3.65 22.27
CA TRP A 845 -26.54 -3.68 21.17
C TRP A 845 -25.55 -2.50 21.23
N TYR A 846 -26.01 -1.28 21.54
CA TYR A 846 -25.12 -0.13 21.74
C TYR A 846 -24.25 -0.26 23.00
N GLU A 847 -24.78 -0.86 24.08
CA GLU A 847 -23.98 -1.14 25.28
C GLU A 847 -22.86 -2.16 25.02
N LYS A 848 -23.11 -3.18 24.18
CA LYS A 848 -22.09 -4.11 23.66
C LYS A 848 -21.03 -3.35 22.85
N TYR A 849 -21.47 -2.55 21.88
CA TYR A 849 -20.59 -1.70 21.06
C TYR A 849 -19.66 -0.82 21.90
N ARG A 850 -20.18 -0.09 22.90
CA ARG A 850 -19.33 0.84 23.69
C ARG A 850 -18.20 0.10 24.41
N LYS A 851 -18.46 -1.10 24.94
CA LYS A 851 -17.44 -1.92 25.65
C LYS A 851 -16.35 -2.39 24.70
N GLU A 852 -16.74 -2.91 23.54
CA GLU A 852 -15.82 -3.36 22.49
C GLU A 852 -15.01 -2.19 21.90
N MET A 853 -15.64 -1.03 21.68
CA MET A 853 -14.96 0.17 21.18
C MET A 853 -13.94 0.73 22.18
N ILE A 854 -14.25 0.76 23.49
CA ILE A 854 -13.30 1.15 24.53
C ILE A 854 -12.09 0.20 24.53
N GLN A 855 -12.32 -1.10 24.40
CA GLN A 855 -11.26 -2.11 24.33
C GLN A 855 -10.42 -1.99 23.04
N ALA A 856 -11.04 -1.70 21.90
CA ALA A 856 -10.37 -1.52 20.62
C ALA A 856 -9.48 -0.26 20.59
N MET A 857 -9.99 0.87 21.06
CA MET A 857 -9.22 2.13 21.15
C MET A 857 -8.03 2.03 22.11
N GLY A 858 -8.03 1.10 23.06
CA GLY A 858 -6.87 0.79 23.90
C GLY A 858 -5.76 0.01 23.18
N ASN A 859 -5.99 -0.54 21.99
CA ASN A 859 -5.08 -1.49 21.33
C ASN A 859 -4.52 -1.04 19.96
N LYS A 860 -5.29 -0.30 19.12
CA LYS A 860 -4.85 0.51 17.94
C LYS A 860 -6.08 0.98 17.11
N ASP A 861 -5.91 2.04 16.32
CA ASP A 861 -6.96 2.61 15.45
C ASP A 861 -7.57 1.61 14.44
N GLU A 862 -6.80 0.63 13.97
CA GLU A 862 -7.27 -0.39 13.02
C GLU A 862 -8.47 -1.17 13.60
N SER A 863 -8.39 -1.58 14.87
CA SER A 863 -9.42 -2.39 15.50
C SER A 863 -10.69 -1.62 15.85
N ALA A 864 -10.62 -0.29 15.97
CA ALA A 864 -11.83 0.53 16.04
C ALA A 864 -12.63 0.48 14.72
N ASN A 865 -11.94 0.44 13.57
CA ASN A 865 -12.62 0.30 12.28
C ASN A 865 -13.17 -1.12 12.07
N GLU A 866 -12.47 -2.16 12.53
CA GLU A 866 -12.95 -3.55 12.51
C GLU A 866 -14.30 -3.68 13.27
N VAL A 867 -14.39 -3.14 14.48
CA VAL A 867 -15.64 -3.09 15.26
C VAL A 867 -16.74 -2.35 14.49
N ILE A 868 -16.47 -1.15 13.94
CA ILE A 868 -17.48 -0.37 13.21
C ILE A 868 -18.03 -1.15 11.99
N GLN A 869 -17.17 -1.80 11.22
CA GLN A 869 -17.60 -2.57 10.04
C GLN A 869 -18.39 -3.84 10.44
N ARG A 870 -18.09 -4.50 11.57
CA ARG A 870 -18.91 -5.58 12.12
C ARG A 870 -20.34 -5.12 12.42
N TYR A 871 -20.51 -4.05 13.19
CA TYR A 871 -21.85 -3.54 13.54
C TYR A 871 -22.60 -3.04 12.32
N LYS A 872 -21.89 -2.54 11.30
CA LYS A 872 -22.46 -2.21 9.99
C LYS A 872 -22.98 -3.46 9.26
N GLN A 873 -22.22 -4.55 9.21
CA GLN A 873 -22.66 -5.83 8.61
C GLN A 873 -23.86 -6.44 9.36
N GLU A 874 -23.81 -6.48 10.70
CA GLU A 874 -24.92 -6.91 11.56
C GLU A 874 -26.20 -6.08 11.36
N PHE A 875 -26.07 -4.79 11.01
CA PHE A 875 -27.21 -3.89 10.84
C PHE A 875 -27.96 -4.09 9.52
N TYR A 876 -27.24 -4.27 8.39
CA TYR A 876 -27.90 -4.44 7.08
C TYR A 876 -28.36 -5.88 6.84
N GLY A 877 -27.56 -6.89 7.23
CA GLY A 877 -27.89 -8.30 7.03
C GLY A 877 -28.30 -8.60 5.57
N ALA A 878 -29.50 -9.16 5.41
CA ALA A 878 -30.15 -9.40 4.12
C ALA A 878 -31.47 -8.61 3.96
N ALA A 879 -31.66 -7.54 4.75
CA ALA A 879 -32.91 -6.78 4.83
C ALA A 879 -32.96 -5.62 3.81
N GLY A 880 -34.18 -5.21 3.44
CA GLY A 880 -34.44 -4.00 2.68
C GLY A 880 -34.19 -2.73 3.50
N LEU A 881 -33.75 -1.64 2.83
CA LEU A 881 -33.43 -0.38 3.51
C LEU A 881 -34.61 0.21 4.31
N GLU A 882 -35.85 -0.02 3.83
CA GLU A 882 -37.09 0.46 4.48
C GLU A 882 -37.46 -0.35 5.73
N GLU A 883 -37.19 -1.65 5.72
CA GLU A 883 -37.42 -2.56 6.85
C GLU A 883 -36.56 -2.18 8.08
N LEU A 884 -35.46 -1.47 7.84
CA LEU A 884 -34.50 -1.02 8.85
C LEU A 884 -34.88 0.31 9.52
N TYR A 885 -35.92 1.04 9.06
CA TYR A 885 -36.29 2.35 9.64
C TYR A 885 -36.55 2.33 11.16
N PRO A 886 -37.34 1.39 11.73
CA PRO A 886 -37.59 1.37 13.17
C PRO A 886 -36.30 1.10 13.97
N GLN A 887 -35.40 0.26 13.44
CA GLN A 887 -34.12 -0.05 14.06
C GLN A 887 -33.13 1.12 13.96
N ALA A 888 -33.12 1.86 12.84
CA ALA A 888 -32.32 3.06 12.65
C ALA A 888 -32.72 4.19 13.62
N LEU A 889 -34.03 4.42 13.78
CA LEU A 889 -34.57 5.45 14.68
C LEU A 889 -34.37 5.11 16.16
N ALA A 890 -34.51 3.83 16.54
CA ALA A 890 -34.17 3.36 17.89
C ALA A 890 -32.70 3.63 18.21
N LEU A 891 -31.81 3.25 17.28
CA LEU A 891 -30.37 3.43 17.41
C LEU A 891 -29.99 4.91 17.49
N TYR A 892 -30.55 5.76 16.62
CA TYR A 892 -30.34 7.21 16.63
C TYR A 892 -30.74 7.82 17.97
N ASN A 893 -31.95 7.51 18.46
CA ASN A 893 -32.44 8.07 19.71
C ASN A 893 -31.53 7.70 20.89
N ILE A 894 -31.17 6.42 21.04
CA ILE A 894 -30.31 5.92 22.13
C ILE A 894 -28.90 6.52 22.07
N VAL A 895 -28.31 6.60 20.88
CA VAL A 895 -26.96 7.14 20.68
C VAL A 895 -26.93 8.64 20.99
N TYR A 896 -27.94 9.41 20.55
CA TYR A 896 -28.01 10.84 20.84
C TYR A 896 -28.34 11.11 22.31
N ASP A 897 -29.21 10.33 22.96
CA ASP A 897 -29.45 10.47 24.40
C ASP A 897 -28.19 10.17 25.23
N ASN A 898 -27.29 9.30 24.75
CA ASN A 898 -25.97 9.14 25.35
C ASN A 898 -25.04 10.34 25.06
N ALA A 899 -24.97 10.77 23.79
CA ALA A 899 -24.10 11.87 23.38
C ALA A 899 -24.44 13.20 24.09
N VAL A 900 -25.73 13.49 24.28
CA VAL A 900 -26.24 14.62 25.07
C VAL A 900 -25.83 14.48 26.54
N LYS A 901 -26.04 13.32 27.18
CA LYS A 901 -25.64 13.06 28.57
C LYS A 901 -24.13 13.17 28.80
N MET A 902 -23.33 12.89 27.79
CA MET A 902 -21.86 12.99 27.81
C MET A 902 -21.33 14.32 27.26
N ASN A 903 -22.20 15.21 26.78
CA ASN A 903 -21.89 16.44 26.05
C ASN A 903 -20.78 16.29 24.98
N ASN A 904 -20.89 15.25 24.13
CA ASN A 904 -19.83 14.89 23.18
C ASN A 904 -20.39 14.42 21.83
N ALA A 905 -20.32 15.30 20.83
CA ALA A 905 -20.75 15.05 19.44
C ALA A 905 -20.08 13.82 18.80
N ARG A 906 -18.88 13.42 19.22
CA ARG A 906 -18.20 12.22 18.68
C ARG A 906 -18.94 10.93 18.98
N ASN A 907 -19.70 10.88 20.08
CA ASN A 907 -20.51 9.72 20.42
C ASN A 907 -21.63 9.47 19.38
N CYS A 908 -22.09 10.52 18.70
CA CYS A 908 -23.07 10.42 17.61
C CYS A 908 -22.54 9.66 16.39
N GLY A 909 -21.22 9.59 16.19
CA GLY A 909 -20.63 8.99 14.98
C GLY A 909 -20.86 7.49 14.81
N PHE A 910 -21.27 6.77 15.86
CA PHE A 910 -21.62 5.35 15.74
C PHE A 910 -22.85 5.14 14.84
N VAL A 911 -23.96 5.85 15.11
CA VAL A 911 -25.21 5.62 14.36
C VAL A 911 -25.05 6.00 12.88
N TRP A 912 -24.32 7.06 12.56
CA TRP A 912 -24.12 7.47 11.16
C TRP A 912 -23.17 6.56 10.37
N LYS A 913 -22.11 6.02 11.00
CA LYS A 913 -21.22 5.05 10.33
C LYS A 913 -21.90 3.70 10.04
N VAL A 914 -22.88 3.33 10.88
CA VAL A 914 -23.67 2.10 10.75
C VAL A 914 -24.90 2.32 9.87
N ALA A 915 -25.86 3.11 10.35
CA ALA A 915 -27.20 3.30 9.77
C ALA A 915 -27.33 4.58 8.91
N GLY A 916 -26.25 5.32 8.67
CA GLY A 916 -26.28 6.62 7.98
C GLY A 916 -27.04 6.64 6.65
N PRO A 917 -26.81 5.71 5.71
CA PRO A 917 -27.59 5.58 4.48
C PRO A 917 -29.11 5.43 4.72
N VAL A 918 -29.52 4.65 5.72
CA VAL A 918 -30.94 4.46 6.09
C VAL A 918 -31.53 5.74 6.69
N LEU A 919 -30.79 6.40 7.60
CA LEU A 919 -31.21 7.68 8.18
C LEU A 919 -31.30 8.81 7.14
N CYS A 920 -30.36 8.88 6.18
CA CYS A 920 -30.39 9.85 5.09
C CYS A 920 -31.62 9.65 4.19
N ARG A 921 -31.97 8.39 3.89
CA ARG A 921 -33.17 8.06 3.11
C ARG A 921 -34.45 8.38 3.88
N PHE A 922 -34.54 8.01 5.14
CA PHE A 922 -35.69 8.32 6.00
C PHE A 922 -35.89 9.83 6.19
N TYR A 923 -34.80 10.61 6.28
CA TYR A 923 -34.87 12.07 6.33
C TYR A 923 -35.52 12.65 5.07
N LEU A 924 -35.04 12.26 3.87
CA LEU A 924 -35.58 12.68 2.59
C LEU A 924 -37.07 12.33 2.42
N GLU A 925 -37.48 11.14 2.83
CA GLU A 925 -38.87 10.68 2.75
C GLU A 925 -39.81 11.38 3.76
N LYS A 926 -39.27 12.09 4.76
CA LYS A 926 -40.04 12.79 5.81
C LYS A 926 -40.05 14.31 5.68
N THR A 927 -39.21 14.91 4.83
CA THR A 927 -39.15 16.38 4.67
C THR A 927 -39.90 16.91 3.45
N GLU A 928 -40.25 16.07 2.47
CA GLU A 928 -40.89 16.43 1.19
C GLU A 928 -40.18 17.52 0.34
N GLU A 929 -39.01 18.01 0.77
CA GLU A 929 -38.22 18.96 0.00
C GLU A 929 -37.76 18.34 -1.32
N LYS A 930 -38.00 19.05 -2.44
CA LYS A 930 -37.48 18.70 -3.78
C LYS A 930 -35.96 18.98 -3.87
N SER A 931 -35.17 18.32 -3.03
CA SER A 931 -33.70 18.29 -3.13
C SER A 931 -33.26 17.69 -4.48
N LEU A 932 -32.04 17.99 -4.90
CA LEU A 932 -31.48 17.62 -6.20
C LEU A 932 -31.25 16.11 -6.32
N VAL A 933 -32.30 15.35 -6.67
CA VAL A 933 -32.21 13.91 -6.95
C VAL A 933 -31.40 13.66 -8.22
N CYS A 934 -30.10 13.53 -8.02
CA CYS A 934 -29.18 12.83 -8.89
C CYS A 934 -28.34 11.93 -7.98
N PRO A 935 -28.28 10.60 -8.22
CA PRO A 935 -27.47 9.70 -7.42
C PRO A 935 -26.04 10.23 -7.26
N LEU A 936 -25.41 10.03 -6.11
CA LEU A 936 -24.02 10.45 -5.84
C LEU A 936 -23.07 9.99 -6.96
N GLU A 937 -23.35 8.82 -7.53
CA GLU A 937 -22.68 8.23 -8.69
C GLU A 937 -22.68 9.15 -9.93
N SER A 938 -23.80 9.83 -10.19
CA SER A 938 -23.98 10.75 -11.33
C SER A 938 -23.39 12.14 -11.07
N TRP A 939 -23.41 12.63 -9.83
CA TRP A 939 -22.72 13.87 -9.45
C TRP A 939 -21.20 13.71 -9.48
N VAL A 940 -20.68 12.56 -9.04
CA VAL A 940 -19.24 12.25 -9.14
C VAL A 940 -18.78 12.14 -10.61
N ARG A 941 -19.63 11.65 -11.52
CA ARG A 941 -19.35 11.71 -12.98
C ARG A 941 -19.32 13.15 -13.54
N ARG A 942 -20.13 14.08 -13.01
CA ARG A 942 -20.15 15.49 -13.45
C ARG A 942 -18.99 16.34 -12.90
N ARG A 943 -18.21 15.83 -11.94
CA ARG A 943 -17.18 16.60 -11.21
C ARG A 943 -16.09 17.16 -12.11
N THR A 944 -15.86 16.57 -13.28
CA THR A 944 -14.89 16.99 -14.31
C THR A 944 -15.40 18.10 -15.24
N VAL A 945 -16.71 18.34 -15.34
CA VAL A 945 -17.27 19.44 -16.17
C VAL A 945 -17.26 20.76 -15.40
N ALA A 946 -17.32 20.70 -14.06
CA ALA A 946 -17.35 21.89 -13.21
C ALA A 946 -15.97 22.55 -12.98
N ALA A 947 -14.89 22.01 -13.54
CA ALA A 947 -13.55 22.61 -13.47
C ALA A 947 -13.34 23.71 -14.53
N ASP A 948 -13.92 23.52 -15.72
CA ASP A 948 -13.87 24.50 -16.82
C ASP A 948 -14.79 25.73 -16.57
N ALA A 949 -15.54 25.75 -15.45
CA ALA A 949 -16.56 26.76 -15.16
C ALA A 949 -16.06 28.02 -14.41
N ASP A 950 -14.89 27.95 -13.76
CA ASP A 950 -14.36 29.06 -12.93
C ASP A 950 -13.73 30.21 -13.76
N LYS A 951 -14.09 30.34 -15.05
CA LYS A 951 -13.74 31.47 -15.95
C LYS A 951 -14.90 31.97 -16.83
N ILE A 952 -16.14 31.95 -16.31
CA ILE A 952 -17.27 32.69 -16.91
C ILE A 952 -17.72 33.79 -15.95
N CYS A 953 -17.36 35.03 -16.28
CA CYS A 953 -17.83 36.27 -15.64
C CYS A 953 -19.32 36.51 -15.92
N ASP A 954 -19.97 37.38 -15.13
CA ASP A 954 -21.41 37.72 -15.16
C ASP A 954 -21.99 37.93 -16.57
N CYS A 955 -22.64 36.91 -17.15
CA CYS A 955 -23.67 37.04 -18.19
C CYS A 955 -24.36 35.70 -18.58
N ASP A 956 -24.98 34.96 -17.65
CA ASP A 956 -26.03 33.99 -18.06
C ASP A 956 -27.08 33.63 -16.99
N GLN A 957 -28.03 34.53 -16.73
CA GLN A 957 -29.19 34.24 -15.86
C GLN A 957 -30.28 33.40 -16.55
N HIS A 958 -30.13 33.05 -17.84
CA HIS A 958 -31.25 32.54 -18.64
C HIS A 958 -31.47 31.02 -18.54
N LEU A 959 -30.49 30.22 -18.10
CA LEU A 959 -30.62 28.76 -18.07
C LEU A 959 -31.37 28.20 -16.84
N VAL A 960 -31.65 29.03 -15.83
CA VAL A 960 -32.42 28.61 -14.64
C VAL A 960 -33.94 28.69 -14.89
N PHE A 961 -34.40 29.59 -15.77
CA PHE A 961 -35.82 29.95 -15.91
C PHE A 961 -36.68 28.99 -16.76
N GLN A 962 -36.12 27.93 -17.36
CA GLN A 962 -36.88 26.99 -18.20
C GLN A 962 -37.44 25.75 -17.47
N ILE A 963 -37.23 25.61 -16.16
CA ILE A 963 -37.77 24.46 -15.38
C ILE A 963 -39.04 24.83 -14.59
N GLU A 964 -39.27 26.11 -14.28
CA GLU A 964 -40.44 26.54 -13.49
C GLU A 964 -41.73 26.73 -14.32
N ALA A 965 -41.63 26.79 -15.65
CA ALA A 965 -42.73 27.17 -16.54
C ALA A 965 -43.84 26.09 -16.76
N THR A 966 -43.77 24.95 -16.06
CA THR A 966 -44.63 23.77 -16.34
C THR A 966 -45.46 23.29 -15.14
N LEU A 967 -45.58 24.10 -14.07
CA LEU A 967 -46.29 23.71 -12.83
C LEU A 967 -47.25 24.78 -12.29
N LEU A 968 -47.91 25.54 -13.17
CA LEU A 968 -49.04 26.41 -12.80
C LEU A 968 -50.19 26.34 -13.84
N ASP A 969 -51.05 25.34 -13.73
CA ASP A 969 -52.50 25.57 -13.84
C ASP A 969 -53.34 24.45 -13.18
N HIS A 970 -54.61 24.77 -12.94
CA HIS A 970 -55.77 23.92 -12.68
C HIS A 970 -55.92 23.24 -11.30
N SER A 971 -56.69 23.94 -10.47
CA SER A 971 -57.76 23.35 -9.65
C SER A 971 -58.99 24.25 -9.82
N PRO A 972 -60.23 23.71 -9.89
CA PRO A 972 -60.96 23.52 -8.63
C PRO A 972 -62.04 22.41 -8.60
N SER A 973 -61.95 21.55 -7.58
CA SER A 973 -63.10 21.24 -6.67
C SER A 973 -64.25 20.33 -7.24
N PRO A 974 -65.28 19.90 -6.46
CA PRO A 974 -65.69 18.48 -6.50
C PRO A 974 -67.20 18.18 -6.63
N SER A 975 -67.57 16.91 -6.90
CA SER A 975 -68.68 16.20 -6.20
C SER A 975 -68.91 14.74 -6.68
N HIS A 976 -69.60 13.97 -5.81
CA HIS A 976 -70.25 12.66 -5.92
C HIS A 976 -70.30 11.92 -7.30
N HIS A 977 -69.84 10.66 -7.34
CA HIS A 977 -70.70 9.47 -7.12
C HIS A 977 -69.93 8.13 -7.16
N SER A 978 -70.52 7.08 -6.58
CA SER A 978 -70.18 5.65 -6.71
C SER A 978 -71.44 4.91 -7.27
N PRO A 979 -71.43 3.60 -7.65
CA PRO A 979 -70.45 2.54 -7.32
C PRO A 979 -70.17 1.47 -8.43
N SER A 980 -69.57 0.35 -7.99
CA SER A 980 -69.83 -1.08 -8.33
C SER A 980 -69.19 -1.83 -9.53
N GLN A 981 -68.47 -2.90 -9.14
CA GLN A 981 -68.53 -4.31 -9.59
C GLN A 981 -67.77 -4.85 -10.83
N ALA A 982 -67.27 -6.08 -10.61
CA ALA A 982 -66.99 -7.19 -11.54
C ALA A 982 -65.89 -7.01 -12.62
N ASP A 983 -65.17 -8.05 -13.07
CA ASP A 983 -64.81 -9.38 -12.51
C ASP A 983 -63.50 -9.79 -13.23
N LEU A 984 -62.48 -10.38 -12.57
CA LEU A 984 -62.25 -11.81 -12.30
C LEU A 984 -61.91 -12.68 -13.55
N GLU A 985 -60.95 -13.60 -13.37
CA GLU A 985 -60.45 -14.65 -14.31
C GLU A 985 -59.59 -14.16 -15.51
N LEU A 986 -58.30 -14.53 -15.64
CA LEU A 986 -57.61 -15.84 -15.80
C LEU A 986 -57.63 -16.38 -17.23
N SER A 987 -56.45 -16.45 -17.87
CA SER A 987 -55.72 -17.72 -18.07
C SER A 987 -54.49 -17.59 -19.00
N HIS A 988 -53.64 -18.61 -19.02
CA HIS A 988 -52.38 -18.68 -19.77
C HIS A 988 -52.60 -18.98 -21.26
N LEU A 989 -51.62 -18.64 -22.13
CA LEU A 989 -50.79 -19.67 -22.79
C LEU A 989 -49.59 -19.13 -23.62
N HIS A 990 -48.58 -19.99 -23.74
CA HIS A 990 -47.40 -19.85 -24.58
C HIS A 990 -47.71 -19.70 -26.09
N LEU A 991 -46.84 -19.03 -26.88
CA LEU A 991 -45.76 -19.66 -27.69
C LEU A 991 -45.06 -18.69 -28.69
N SER A 992 -43.82 -19.05 -29.04
CA SER A 992 -43.12 -18.80 -30.32
C SER A 992 -42.70 -17.38 -30.78
N GLN A 993 -41.47 -17.32 -31.33
CA GLN A 993 -41.03 -16.34 -32.32
C GLN A 993 -41.70 -16.61 -33.69
N PRO A 994 -41.62 -15.66 -34.65
CA PRO A 994 -40.84 -15.96 -35.86
C PRO A 994 -39.97 -14.80 -36.36
N GLN A 995 -39.39 -14.97 -37.55
CA GLN A 995 -38.28 -14.17 -38.10
C GLN A 995 -38.71 -12.99 -39.00
N ALA A 996 -37.73 -12.16 -39.34
CA ALA A 996 -37.76 -10.95 -40.17
C ALA A 996 -38.38 -11.06 -41.59
N LEU A 997 -38.76 -9.91 -42.17
CA LEU A 997 -38.66 -9.65 -43.62
C LEU A 997 -38.78 -8.15 -44.02
N SER A 998 -38.03 -7.77 -45.07
CA SER A 998 -38.25 -6.71 -46.09
C SER A 998 -38.52 -5.22 -45.75
N SER A 999 -37.78 -4.34 -46.45
CA SER A 999 -38.09 -2.93 -46.77
C SER A 999 -39.00 -2.84 -48.01
N PRO A 1000 -39.74 -1.73 -48.29
CA PRO A 1000 -39.25 -0.72 -49.26
C PRO A 1000 -39.71 0.75 -49.12
N TYR A 1001 -38.84 1.68 -49.56
CA TYR A 1001 -38.98 2.93 -50.35
C TYR A 1001 -40.28 3.79 -50.50
N LEU A 1002 -40.04 5.04 -50.95
CA LEU A 1002 -40.92 6.12 -51.49
C LEU A 1002 -41.56 7.09 -50.46
N GLU A 1003 -41.78 8.38 -50.74
CA GLU A 1003 -41.17 9.37 -51.68
C GLU A 1003 -41.74 10.78 -51.35
N LEU A 1004 -41.00 11.88 -51.63
CA LEU A 1004 -41.45 13.12 -52.32
C LEU A 1004 -40.46 14.30 -52.12
N SER A 1005 -40.59 15.32 -52.99
CA SER A 1005 -39.63 16.43 -53.12
C SER A 1005 -40.31 17.73 -53.56
N HIS A 1006 -39.61 18.88 -53.44
CA HIS A 1006 -39.92 20.10 -54.19
C HIS A 1006 -38.67 20.97 -54.41
N LEU A 1007 -38.59 21.67 -55.54
CA LEU A 1007 -37.48 22.53 -55.95
C LEU A 1007 -37.78 24.02 -55.73
N HIS A 1008 -36.74 24.86 -55.68
CA HIS A 1008 -36.66 25.99 -56.62
C HIS A 1008 -35.21 26.32 -57.03
N LEU A 1009 -35.06 27.00 -58.18
CA LEU A 1009 -33.80 27.25 -58.91
C LEU A 1009 -33.30 28.70 -58.77
N THR A 1010 -31.98 28.90 -58.84
CA THR A 1010 -31.32 29.77 -59.87
C THR A 1010 -29.78 29.61 -59.91
N GLN A 1011 -29.26 29.22 -61.09
CA GLN A 1011 -28.12 29.80 -61.86
C GLN A 1011 -26.79 30.26 -61.17
N SER A 1012 -25.58 30.12 -61.76
CA SER A 1012 -25.16 29.58 -63.08
C SER A 1012 -23.63 29.39 -63.20
N ARG A 1013 -23.19 28.30 -63.88
CA ARG A 1013 -21.92 28.11 -64.65
C ARG A 1013 -20.54 28.27 -63.95
N ALA A 1014 -19.44 27.64 -64.40
CA ALA A 1014 -19.21 26.38 -65.17
C ALA A 1014 -17.68 26.09 -65.32
N LEU A 1015 -17.26 24.81 -65.24
CA LEU A 1015 -16.06 24.20 -65.88
C LEU A 1015 -14.65 24.74 -65.45
N SER A 1016 -13.54 23.97 -65.46
CA SER A 1016 -13.28 22.54 -65.78
C SER A 1016 -11.98 22.03 -65.10
N SER A 1017 -11.83 20.70 -65.00
CA SER A 1017 -10.58 19.95 -64.75
C SER A 1017 -9.64 19.95 -66.01
N PRO A 1018 -8.41 19.35 -66.03
CA PRO A 1018 -7.82 18.35 -65.12
C PRO A 1018 -6.29 18.50 -64.77
N SER A 1019 -5.73 17.45 -64.16
CA SER A 1019 -4.31 17.11 -63.94
C SER A 1019 -3.57 16.75 -65.27
N PRO A 1020 -2.21 16.56 -65.37
CA PRO A 1020 -1.27 15.99 -64.38
C PRO A 1020 0.17 16.60 -64.32
N SER A 1021 1.14 15.80 -63.82
CA SER A 1021 2.60 16.01 -63.63
C SER A 1021 3.42 15.93 -64.95
N PRO A 1022 4.80 16.04 -65.05
CA PRO A 1022 5.85 15.82 -64.01
C PRO A 1022 7.20 16.64 -64.13
N SER A 1023 8.23 16.15 -63.38
CA SER A 1023 9.69 16.11 -63.69
C SER A 1023 10.63 17.35 -63.66
N SER A 1024 11.48 17.39 -62.62
CA SER A 1024 12.97 17.51 -62.60
C SER A 1024 13.78 18.47 -63.50
N THR A 1025 14.60 19.33 -62.88
CA THR A 1025 16.10 19.51 -62.98
C THR A 1025 16.53 20.51 -61.88
N GLN A 1026 17.59 20.32 -61.07
CA GLN A 1026 19.05 20.20 -61.28
C GLN A 1026 19.81 21.49 -61.66
N THR A 1027 21.05 21.58 -61.15
CA THR A 1027 22.06 22.67 -61.20
C THR A 1027 21.84 23.87 -60.25
N SER A 1028 22.84 24.54 -59.67
CA SER A 1028 24.14 24.18 -59.02
C SER A 1028 25.10 25.39 -59.11
N SER A 1029 25.52 25.95 -57.98
CA SER A 1029 26.74 26.77 -57.88
C SER A 1029 27.23 26.83 -56.43
N SER A 1030 28.48 26.46 -56.19
CA SER A 1030 29.13 26.41 -54.88
C SER A 1030 30.15 27.56 -54.70
N LEU A 1031 31.04 27.43 -53.69
CA LEU A 1031 32.25 28.22 -53.39
C LEU A 1031 32.03 29.32 -52.32
N ILE A 1032 32.51 29.14 -51.07
CA ILE A 1032 33.90 29.38 -50.53
C ILE A 1032 34.11 30.86 -50.12
N SER A 1033 34.67 31.23 -48.95
CA SER A 1033 35.08 30.50 -47.72
C SER A 1033 35.67 31.49 -46.68
N ILE A 1034 35.97 31.05 -45.44
CA ILE A 1034 37.08 31.56 -44.55
C ILE A 1034 36.89 32.99 -43.96
N SER A 1035 37.22 33.30 -42.69
CA SER A 1035 37.56 32.49 -41.50
C SER A 1035 37.53 33.32 -40.19
N SER A 1036 37.31 32.63 -39.07
CA SER A 1036 37.96 32.76 -37.74
C SER A 1036 38.86 33.98 -37.44
N LEU A 1037 38.65 34.64 -36.28
CA LEU A 1037 39.50 34.45 -35.08
C LEU A 1037 38.93 35.14 -33.81
N ASP A 1038 39.35 34.65 -32.64
CA ASP A 1038 39.05 35.17 -31.30
C ASP A 1038 39.89 36.40 -30.92
N LEU A 1039 39.43 37.21 -29.94
CA LEU A 1039 40.15 37.46 -28.66
C LEU A 1039 39.42 38.44 -27.69
N GLU A 1040 39.90 38.46 -26.45
CA GLU A 1040 39.28 39.03 -25.25
C GLU A 1040 39.47 40.56 -25.01
N LEU A 1041 38.99 41.00 -23.83
CA LEU A 1041 39.63 41.93 -22.86
C LEU A 1041 39.09 43.37 -22.65
N SER A 1042 38.32 43.48 -21.55
CA SER A 1042 38.52 44.43 -20.42
C SER A 1042 38.05 45.91 -20.46
N HIS A 1043 37.25 46.23 -19.42
CA HIS A 1043 37.23 47.44 -18.58
C HIS A 1043 37.32 48.87 -19.14
N LEU A 1044 36.40 49.72 -18.67
CA LEU A 1044 36.75 51.05 -18.16
C LEU A 1044 35.82 51.48 -16.99
N HIS A 1045 36.36 52.23 -16.04
CA HIS A 1045 35.67 52.78 -14.87
C HIS A 1045 35.01 54.15 -15.16
N LEU A 1046 34.03 54.52 -14.33
CA LEU A 1046 34.03 55.86 -13.71
C LEU A 1046 33.42 55.82 -12.30
N ILE A 1047 33.58 56.90 -11.53
CA ILE A 1047 33.60 56.88 -10.05
C ILE A 1047 32.71 57.98 -9.47
N SER A 1048 31.98 57.67 -8.39
CA SER A 1048 31.71 58.60 -7.27
C SER A 1048 31.28 57.89 -5.97
N ARG A 1049 31.57 58.52 -4.83
CA ARG A 1049 31.50 58.05 -3.42
C ARG A 1049 31.43 59.32 -2.54
N PRO A 1050 31.29 59.26 -1.19
CA PRO A 1050 30.70 58.23 -0.32
C PRO A 1050 29.82 58.82 0.84
N GLY A 1051 29.28 57.94 1.69
CA GLY A 1051 29.07 58.22 3.13
C GLY A 1051 27.62 58.44 3.60
N ALA A 1052 27.26 58.13 4.84
CA ALA A 1052 27.98 57.39 5.89
C ALA A 1052 27.01 56.77 6.92
N LEU A 1053 27.43 55.67 7.57
CA LEU A 1053 26.77 55.06 8.74
C LEU A 1053 27.17 55.82 10.02
N PRO A 1054 26.33 55.88 11.08
CA PRO A 1054 26.21 54.72 11.99
C PRO A 1054 24.82 54.47 12.64
N SER A 1055 24.68 53.27 13.20
CA SER A 1055 23.71 52.86 14.22
C SER A 1055 24.19 53.31 15.64
N PRO A 1056 23.50 53.08 16.79
CA PRO A 1056 22.41 52.12 17.04
C PRO A 1056 21.28 52.52 18.06
N SER A 1057 20.40 51.54 18.33
CA SER A 1057 19.84 51.17 19.65
C SER A 1057 18.41 51.58 20.08
N GLN A 1058 17.77 50.58 20.74
CA GLN A 1058 16.80 50.63 21.86
C GLN A 1058 15.36 51.16 21.71
N THR A 1059 14.44 50.18 21.51
CA THR A 1059 13.25 49.86 22.35
C THR A 1059 12.00 50.76 22.46
N GLN A 1060 10.87 50.06 22.70
CA GLN A 1060 9.59 50.46 23.32
C GLN A 1060 8.49 51.13 22.48
N THR A 1061 7.49 50.30 22.13
CA THR A 1061 6.05 50.48 22.36
C THR A 1061 5.40 51.87 22.22
N SER A 1062 4.45 52.00 21.28
CA SER A 1062 3.03 52.21 21.62
C SER A 1062 2.14 52.14 20.38
N SER A 1063 0.83 51.96 20.60
CA SER A 1063 -0.21 51.94 19.57
C SER A 1063 -0.68 53.35 19.22
N SER A 1064 -1.09 53.55 17.96
CA SER A 1064 -2.09 54.58 17.61
C SER A 1064 -2.91 54.12 16.41
N LEU A 1065 -4.23 54.34 16.47
CA LEU A 1065 -5.13 54.14 15.34
C LEU A 1065 -5.06 55.38 14.43
N LEU A 1066 -5.05 55.18 13.11
CA LEU A 1066 -5.43 56.21 12.16
C LEU A 1066 -6.82 55.91 11.61
N SER A 1067 -7.76 56.81 11.88
CA SER A 1067 -9.11 56.77 11.31
C SER A 1067 -9.10 57.42 9.92
N LEU A 1068 -9.32 56.62 8.87
CA LEU A 1068 -9.61 57.16 7.53
C LEU A 1068 -10.96 57.90 7.55
N THR A 1069 -11.05 58.96 6.75
CA THR A 1069 -12.19 59.88 6.82
C THR A 1069 -13.28 59.52 5.84
N GLN A 1070 -14.51 59.97 6.14
CA GLN A 1070 -15.71 59.64 5.36
C GLN A 1070 -15.69 60.16 3.91
N HIS A 1071 -14.68 60.94 3.53
CA HIS A 1071 -14.51 61.47 2.17
C HIS A 1071 -13.72 60.51 1.25
N GLU A 1072 -12.79 59.71 1.80
CA GLU A 1072 -11.96 58.78 1.02
C GLU A 1072 -12.77 57.57 0.52
N LEU A 1073 -13.73 57.11 1.34
CA LEU A 1073 -14.77 56.15 0.94
C LEU A 1073 -15.67 56.65 -0.20
N SER A 1074 -15.77 57.96 -0.43
CA SER A 1074 -16.61 58.54 -1.50
C SER A 1074 -15.96 58.52 -2.89
N LEU A 1075 -14.65 58.28 -2.98
CA LEU A 1075 -13.92 58.23 -4.26
C LEU A 1075 -13.70 56.80 -4.77
N LEU A 1076 -13.53 55.82 -3.86
CA LEU A 1076 -13.45 54.40 -4.21
C LEU A 1076 -14.77 53.83 -4.76
N LEU A 1077 -15.92 54.42 -4.41
CA LEU A 1077 -17.25 53.97 -4.86
C LEU A 1077 -17.70 54.51 -6.24
N ARG A 1078 -16.78 54.96 -7.10
CA ARG A 1078 -17.12 55.46 -8.46
C ARG A 1078 -16.33 54.89 -9.63
N PHE A 1079 -15.33 54.04 -9.40
CA PHE A 1079 -14.64 53.27 -10.44
C PHE A 1079 -14.34 51.86 -9.91
N GLY A 1080 -15.13 50.87 -10.30
CA GLY A 1080 -15.01 49.50 -9.78
C GLY A 1080 -16.25 48.63 -9.99
N PHE A 1081 -16.79 48.59 -11.20
CA PHE A 1081 -17.87 47.66 -11.56
C PHE A 1081 -17.66 47.09 -12.98
N GLN A 1082 -16.55 46.36 -13.16
CA GLN A 1082 -16.33 45.47 -14.30
C GLN A 1082 -15.17 44.49 -14.05
N ALA A 1083 -15.45 43.43 -13.26
CA ALA A 1083 -14.73 42.15 -13.21
C ALA A 1083 -15.57 41.17 -12.38
#